data_AF-A0A8S3R8E1-F1
#
_entry.id   AF-A0A8S3R8E1-F1
#
_cell.length_a   1.000
_cell.length_b   1.000
_cell.length_c   1.000
_cell.angle_alpha   90.00
_cell.angle_beta   90.00
_cell.angle_gamma   90.00
#
_symmetry.space_group_name_H-M   'P 1'
#
loop_
_entity.id
_entity.type
_entity.pdbx_description
1 polymer ?
#
loop_
_entity_poly.entity_id
_entity_poly.type
_entity_poly.pdbx_seq_one_letter_code
_entity_poly.pdbx_strand_id
1 'polypeptide(L)'
;MSIHQKCFLPLQNLVNLDIRRNIPNQPTLDLYHYPDQAFAVLQKLEFLALDMAPNPIFGKGFQGLKNLKSLTFEFCFIKYLRWYTFENFSSNLDELKLTRCHSNFLEVEHNALVPFPKITKIHFEESCMHLKQALNILSPYEGKTIEIMNFRGLNCPIFNNNEYPFSLKVTTAMMRYLKTICVETLDLSDNGIVDFDENSLLLFDRTECLKHLYFKGNRFAFAYGRHMEELKTFFNKSVALKTFDYSYIPVRYKLYAIDFRQYYGKDYHVSNNVIYLPRSLEKLVLGNVLCEDISRIFFIRRGSNLTYLDVSFSYTNNAVVFEGNASYKTETLVLDGHFHLTLYTIELVNFINSTPSEIISQNGIKVLDLSSNLLPTVDYKTRVWADLMNQKHGLYFLLDDNAFEYICDNLDFIKWIQETKVNLDSRSYKCTLVNGTVITVLDAYENMHDLFSHCRNSIWLMVSSILLGTSCILTMIVLLYNRRWNIAIFFYRIFRKIVEKKYGKKYTYDVFVSYGGDCIPWIKKYFIPKLENEWKLKICVKDRDFYGGESFYDAEAESIENSRHVIFLLTPIFKVSPDCLFEIDRVKHEISMQNIENVIVISKDITLKDIPEGLTHIWNYVLFIQWPEDCNDHDLTWQKLRKWISGDFLY
;
A
#
# COMPACT_ATOMS: atom_id res chain seq x y z
N MET A 1 22.60 43.64 47.72
CA MET A 1 23.81 44.45 47.46
C MET A 1 23.36 45.90 47.33
N SER A 2 23.82 46.83 48.20
CA SER A 2 23.35 48.23 48.16
C SER A 2 24.11 49.01 47.09
N ILE A 3 23.44 49.38 46.00
CA ILE A 3 24.00 50.30 45.01
C ILE A 3 24.19 51.66 45.68
N HIS A 4 25.41 52.19 45.64
CA HIS A 4 25.71 53.51 46.18
C HIS A 4 24.92 54.60 45.43
N GLN A 5 24.36 55.58 46.13
CA GLN A 5 23.46 56.61 45.57
C GLN A 5 24.07 57.41 44.39
N LYS A 6 25.39 57.47 44.31
CA LYS A 6 26.13 58.19 43.25
C LYS A 6 26.70 57.29 42.15
N CYS A 7 26.40 55.99 42.15
CA CYS A 7 27.02 55.01 41.24
C CYS A 7 26.81 55.38 39.76
N PHE A 8 25.63 55.89 39.40
CA PHE A 8 25.28 56.25 38.03
C PHE A 8 25.53 57.73 37.68
N LEU A 9 26.08 58.53 38.61
CA LEU A 9 26.34 59.96 38.36
C LEU A 9 27.23 60.23 37.12
N PRO A 10 28.25 59.39 36.80
CA PRO A 10 29.04 59.54 35.57
C PRO A 10 28.32 59.09 34.28
N LEU A 11 27.18 58.40 34.39
CA LEU A 11 26.51 57.70 33.29
C LEU A 11 25.20 58.37 32.84
N GLN A 12 25.10 59.71 32.94
CA GLN A 12 23.86 60.45 32.63
C GLN A 12 23.37 60.31 31.17
N ASN A 13 24.25 59.90 30.26
CA ASN A 13 23.92 59.64 28.85
C ASN A 13 23.51 58.19 28.56
N LEU A 14 23.40 57.34 29.59
CA LEU A 14 23.02 55.94 29.43
C LEU A 14 21.58 55.82 28.90
N VAL A 15 21.42 55.02 27.85
CA VAL A 15 20.13 54.77 27.19
C VAL A 15 19.57 53.40 27.59
N ASN A 16 20.45 52.40 27.75
CA ASN A 16 20.08 51.03 28.09
C ASN A 16 20.78 50.58 29.36
N LEU A 17 20.04 50.06 30.33
CA LEU A 17 20.57 49.53 31.58
C LEU A 17 19.93 48.17 31.89
N ASP A 18 20.75 47.13 31.99
CA ASP A 18 20.35 45.81 32.45
C ASP A 18 21.16 45.45 33.71
N ILE A 19 20.46 45.30 34.84
CA ILE A 19 21.04 44.90 36.11
C ILE A 19 20.25 43.74 36.74
N ARG A 20 19.75 42.83 35.91
CA ARG A 20 19.14 41.57 36.38
C ARG A 20 20.17 40.65 37.03
N ARG A 21 19.69 39.63 37.73
CA ARG A 21 20.42 38.59 38.48
C ARG A 21 21.31 39.13 39.60
N ASN A 22 20.86 40.19 40.26
CA ASN A 22 21.50 40.82 41.41
C ASN A 22 20.76 40.57 42.74
N ILE A 23 19.53 40.04 42.70
CA ILE A 23 18.82 39.55 43.90
C ILE A 23 19.22 38.09 44.18
N PRO A 24 19.65 37.75 45.41
CA PRO A 24 20.02 36.39 45.76
C PRO A 24 18.82 35.44 45.70
N ASN A 25 19.05 34.15 45.40
CA ASN A 25 18.01 33.13 45.20
C ASN A 25 17.08 32.91 46.42
N GLN A 26 17.49 33.33 47.61
CA GLN A 26 16.67 33.33 48.83
C GLN A 26 16.63 34.77 49.39
N PRO A 27 15.83 35.66 48.78
CA PRO A 27 15.74 37.03 49.25
C PRO A 27 14.99 37.11 50.59
N THR A 28 15.36 38.07 51.43
CA THR A 28 14.63 38.40 52.65
C THR A 28 13.21 38.86 52.29
N LEU A 29 12.24 38.57 53.17
CA LEU A 29 10.84 38.99 52.99
C LEU A 29 10.60 40.47 53.37
N ASP A 30 11.65 41.20 53.74
CA ASP A 30 11.57 42.63 54.06
C ASP A 30 11.26 43.49 52.82
N LEU A 31 10.87 44.73 53.08
CA LEU A 31 10.69 45.74 52.04
C LEU A 31 12.01 45.96 51.29
N TYR A 32 11.98 45.77 49.97
CA TYR A 32 13.14 45.95 49.10
C TYR A 32 13.11 47.33 48.45
N HIS A 33 13.85 48.26 49.01
CA HIS A 33 13.98 49.61 48.45
C HIS A 33 14.99 49.62 47.31
N TYR A 34 14.50 49.85 46.09
CA TYR A 34 15.39 50.11 44.95
C TYR A 34 16.10 51.45 45.15
N PRO A 35 17.36 51.59 44.70
CA PRO A 35 18.20 52.77 44.94
C PRO A 35 17.77 53.96 44.06
N ASP A 36 16.62 54.52 44.37
CA ASP A 36 15.92 55.53 43.57
C ASP A 36 16.76 56.78 43.27
N GLN A 37 17.55 57.25 44.25
CA GLN A 37 18.48 58.38 44.04
C GLN A 37 19.55 58.10 42.98
N ALA A 38 20.01 56.85 42.86
CA ALA A 38 20.96 56.47 41.83
C ALA A 38 20.29 56.48 40.45
N PHE A 39 19.04 56.04 40.34
CA PHE A 39 18.30 56.05 39.07
C PHE A 39 17.86 57.45 38.62
N ALA A 40 17.62 58.38 39.55
CA ALA A 40 17.11 59.72 39.25
C ALA A 40 17.95 60.53 38.25
N VAL A 41 19.26 60.24 38.14
CA VAL A 41 20.17 60.93 37.22
C VAL A 41 20.12 60.40 35.78
N LEU A 42 19.51 59.24 35.55
CA LEU A 42 19.47 58.54 34.25
C LEU A 42 18.31 59.03 33.36
N GLN A 43 18.21 60.34 33.13
CA GLN A 43 17.05 60.95 32.44
C GLN A 43 16.91 60.56 30.96
N LYS A 44 18.00 60.11 30.33
CA LYS A 44 18.03 59.63 28.93
C LYS A 44 17.75 58.14 28.78
N LEU A 45 17.50 57.43 29.88
CA LEU A 45 17.27 56.00 29.86
C LEU A 45 15.96 55.67 29.15
N GLU A 46 16.04 54.76 28.17
CA GLU A 46 14.90 54.28 27.38
C GLU A 46 14.58 52.81 27.68
N PHE A 47 15.58 52.01 28.05
CA PHE A 47 15.42 50.60 28.43
C PHE A 47 15.98 50.34 29.83
N LEU A 48 15.17 49.71 30.68
CA LEU A 48 15.56 49.30 32.02
C LEU A 48 15.15 47.85 32.29
N ALA A 49 16.12 47.01 32.64
CA ALA A 49 15.88 45.64 33.10
C ALA A 49 16.38 45.44 34.54
N LEU A 50 15.51 44.90 35.38
CA LEU A 50 15.70 44.69 36.83
C LEU A 50 15.21 43.30 37.25
N ASP A 51 15.69 42.78 38.37
CA ASP A 51 14.99 41.69 39.05
C ASP A 51 13.76 42.23 39.77
N MET A 52 12.73 41.41 39.98
CA MET A 52 11.56 41.80 40.77
C MET A 52 11.64 41.21 42.19
N ALA A 53 11.93 42.07 43.16
CA ALA A 53 12.04 41.69 44.57
C ALA A 53 10.70 41.20 45.18
N PRO A 54 10.71 40.49 46.33
CA PRO A 54 9.49 40.00 46.98
C PRO A 54 8.47 41.07 47.34
N ASN A 55 8.95 42.18 47.92
CA ASN A 55 8.17 43.35 48.34
C ASN A 55 8.84 44.62 47.81
N PRO A 56 8.71 44.92 46.50
CA PRO A 56 9.49 45.96 45.86
C PRO A 56 8.95 47.36 46.17
N ILE A 57 9.85 48.29 46.48
CA ILE A 57 9.56 49.72 46.61
C ILE A 57 10.42 50.50 45.62
N PHE A 58 9.76 51.08 44.63
CA PHE A 58 10.37 52.03 43.70
C PHE A 58 10.12 53.46 44.21
N GLY A 59 11.16 54.12 44.71
CA GLY A 59 11.06 55.48 45.27
C GLY A 59 10.86 56.57 44.20
N LYS A 60 10.70 57.81 44.66
CA LYS A 60 10.41 58.98 43.80
C LYS A 60 11.47 59.25 42.74
N GLY A 61 12.71 58.80 42.96
CA GLY A 61 13.79 58.94 41.96
C GLY A 61 13.46 58.33 40.59
N PHE A 62 12.63 57.27 40.54
CA PHE A 62 12.20 56.65 39.29
C PHE A 62 11.33 57.58 38.42
N GLN A 63 10.72 58.63 39.00
CA GLN A 63 9.96 59.64 38.23
C GLN A 63 10.88 60.45 37.30
N GLY A 64 12.19 60.45 37.56
CA GLY A 64 13.21 61.07 36.71
C GLY A 64 13.41 60.36 35.37
N LEU A 65 13.00 59.09 35.23
CA LEU A 65 13.15 58.27 34.02
C LEU A 65 12.07 58.61 32.96
N LYS A 66 12.01 59.87 32.54
CA LYS A 66 10.93 60.40 31.68
C LYS A 66 10.93 59.82 30.26
N ASN A 67 12.08 59.35 29.80
CA ASN A 67 12.26 58.78 28.46
C ASN A 67 12.08 57.26 28.44
N LEU A 68 11.83 56.62 29.58
CA LEU A 68 11.73 55.17 29.66
C LEU A 68 10.60 54.64 28.78
N LYS A 69 10.95 53.74 27.86
CA LYS A 69 10.05 53.11 26.89
C LYS A 69 9.80 51.64 27.21
N SER A 70 10.81 50.92 27.69
CA SER A 70 10.71 49.49 27.98
C SER A 70 11.21 49.20 29.39
N LEU A 71 10.39 48.51 30.16
CA LEU A 71 10.67 48.08 31.53
C LEU A 71 10.55 46.57 31.61
N THR A 72 11.64 45.91 31.98
CA THR A 72 11.73 44.44 32.01
C THR A 72 12.05 43.95 33.41
N PHE A 73 11.26 42.98 33.85
CA PHE A 73 11.47 42.17 35.04
C PHE A 73 11.59 40.71 34.64
N GLU A 74 12.72 40.09 34.98
CA GLU A 74 12.96 38.64 34.88
C GLU A 74 13.42 38.15 36.26
N PHE A 75 13.19 36.88 36.62
CA PHE A 75 13.50 36.33 37.96
C PHE A 75 12.75 37.04 39.09
N CYS A 76 11.44 36.80 39.14
CA CYS A 76 10.54 37.52 40.04
C CYS A 76 10.25 36.72 41.30
N PHE A 77 10.52 37.33 42.45
CA PHE A 77 10.19 36.79 43.77
C PHE A 77 8.91 37.41 44.36
N ILE A 78 8.33 38.39 43.66
CA ILE A 78 7.11 39.09 44.06
C ILE A 78 5.94 38.13 44.29
N LYS A 79 5.18 38.38 45.36
CA LYS A 79 3.93 37.68 45.66
C LYS A 79 2.69 38.51 45.35
N TYR A 80 2.78 39.82 45.57
CA TYR A 80 1.66 40.75 45.44
C TYR A 80 2.04 41.92 44.56
N LEU A 81 1.44 42.02 43.38
CA LEU A 81 1.57 43.19 42.52
C LEU A 81 0.43 44.17 42.84
N ARG A 82 0.78 45.18 43.65
CA ARG A 82 -0.16 46.19 44.15
C ARG A 82 -0.28 47.39 43.20
N TRP A 83 -1.36 48.14 43.29
CA TRP A 83 -1.63 49.33 42.47
C TRP A 83 -0.55 50.42 42.55
N TYR A 84 0.09 50.55 43.72
CA TYR A 84 1.13 51.54 43.97
C TYR A 84 2.53 51.07 43.55
N THR A 85 2.71 49.80 43.17
CA THR A 85 4.04 49.23 42.85
C THR A 85 4.75 50.06 41.79
N PHE A 86 4.02 50.53 40.78
CA PHE A 86 4.57 51.28 39.66
C PHE A 86 4.25 52.79 39.69
N GLU A 87 3.75 53.32 40.81
CA GLU A 87 3.27 54.71 40.90
C GLU A 87 4.34 55.77 40.58
N ASN A 88 5.61 55.43 40.83
CA ASN A 88 6.74 56.34 40.64
C ASN A 88 7.41 56.21 39.27
N PHE A 89 6.90 55.38 38.36
CA PHE A 89 7.39 55.32 36.99
C PHE A 89 6.67 56.33 36.09
N SER A 90 7.30 56.68 34.97
CA SER A 90 6.69 57.52 33.94
C SER A 90 5.51 56.80 33.27
N SER A 91 4.45 57.55 32.97
CA SER A 91 3.28 57.05 32.23
C SER A 91 3.52 56.83 30.73
N ASN A 92 4.74 57.09 30.23
CA ASN A 92 5.10 57.03 28.81
C ASN A 92 5.70 55.68 28.37
N LEU A 93 5.58 54.66 29.22
CA LEU A 93 6.03 53.31 28.95
C LEU A 93 5.26 52.70 27.76
N ASP A 94 6.00 52.12 26.83
CA ASP A 94 5.49 51.44 25.63
C ASP A 94 5.41 49.92 25.84
N GLU A 95 6.40 49.35 26.54
CA GLU A 95 6.56 47.91 26.75
C GLU A 95 6.81 47.57 28.23
N LEU A 96 6.04 46.63 28.77
CA LEU A 96 6.25 46.05 30.10
C LEU A 96 6.46 44.54 29.96
N LYS A 97 7.57 44.06 30.48
CA LYS A 97 7.86 42.63 30.60
C LYS A 97 7.93 42.25 32.06
N LEU A 98 7.14 41.27 32.44
CA LEU A 98 7.20 40.59 33.73
C LEU A 98 7.15 39.12 33.38
N THR A 99 8.30 38.52 33.07
CA THR A 99 8.40 37.20 32.43
C THR A 99 9.15 36.21 33.31
N ARG A 100 8.81 34.92 33.20
CA ARG A 100 9.44 33.82 33.96
C ARG A 100 9.38 34.01 35.49
N CYS A 101 8.30 34.64 35.97
CA CYS A 101 8.06 34.87 37.40
C CYS A 101 7.47 33.63 38.09
N HIS A 102 8.23 32.52 38.16
CA HIS A 102 7.72 31.25 38.70
C HIS A 102 7.98 31.02 40.19
N SER A 103 8.69 31.91 40.88
CA SER A 103 9.12 31.64 42.26
C SER A 103 7.96 31.61 43.25
N ASN A 104 6.88 32.33 42.98
CA ASN A 104 5.67 32.37 43.80
C ASN A 104 4.43 32.53 42.90
N PHE A 105 3.26 32.15 43.42
CA PHE A 105 2.00 32.58 42.82
C PHE A 105 1.89 34.10 42.95
N LEU A 106 1.67 34.78 41.82
CA LEU A 106 1.57 36.22 41.75
C LEU A 106 0.11 36.67 41.82
N GLU A 107 -0.27 37.27 42.94
CA GLU A 107 -1.57 37.92 43.13
C GLU A 107 -1.48 39.37 42.64
N VAL A 108 -2.42 39.78 41.79
CA VAL A 108 -2.39 41.08 41.11
C VAL A 108 -3.68 41.86 41.37
N GLU A 109 -3.53 43.08 41.86
CA GLU A 109 -4.66 44.00 42.03
C GLU A 109 -5.16 44.54 40.67
N HIS A 110 -6.48 44.72 40.53
CA HIS A 110 -7.13 45.06 39.25
C HIS A 110 -6.63 46.37 38.60
N ASN A 111 -6.04 47.27 39.39
CA ASN A 111 -5.51 48.58 38.99
C ASN A 111 -3.97 48.64 38.96
N ALA A 112 -3.29 47.49 39.06
CA ALA A 112 -1.82 47.39 39.00
C ALA A 112 -1.18 48.09 37.79
N LEU A 113 -1.88 48.15 36.65
CA LEU A 113 -1.37 48.73 35.40
C LEU A 113 -1.86 50.16 35.12
N VAL A 114 -2.64 50.77 36.02
CA VAL A 114 -3.10 52.18 35.89
C VAL A 114 -1.94 53.17 35.67
N PRO A 115 -0.75 53.02 36.29
CA PRO A 115 0.39 53.91 36.04
C PRO A 115 0.88 53.94 34.58
N PHE A 116 0.56 52.92 33.77
CA PHE A 116 1.03 52.76 32.39
C PHE A 116 -0.09 52.83 31.35
N PRO A 117 -0.80 53.96 31.18
CA PRO A 117 -1.99 54.04 30.33
C PRO A 117 -1.70 54.00 28.82
N LYS A 118 -0.43 54.13 28.39
CA LYS A 118 -0.01 54.23 26.98
C LYS A 118 0.68 52.97 26.44
N ILE A 119 0.65 51.88 27.20
CA ILE A 119 1.34 50.65 26.83
C ILE A 119 0.80 50.10 25.50
N THR A 120 1.70 49.57 24.67
CA THR A 120 1.35 48.86 23.44
C THR A 120 1.77 47.40 23.49
N LYS A 121 2.73 47.04 24.36
CA LYS A 121 3.28 45.68 24.49
C LYS A 121 3.28 45.19 25.93
N ILE A 122 2.58 44.10 26.19
CA ILE A 122 2.50 43.44 27.50
C ILE A 122 3.02 42.02 27.36
N HIS A 123 4.07 41.70 28.12
CA HIS A 123 4.72 40.39 28.12
C HIS A 123 4.70 39.81 29.53
N PHE A 124 3.75 38.90 29.79
CA PHE A 124 3.63 38.21 31.07
C PHE A 124 3.90 36.71 30.97
N GLU A 125 4.43 36.24 29.85
CA GLU A 125 4.63 34.81 29.64
C GLU A 125 5.40 34.16 30.80
N GLU A 126 4.96 32.96 31.18
CA GLU A 126 5.64 32.16 32.19
C GLU A 126 5.70 32.83 33.58
N SER A 127 4.70 33.65 33.96
CA SER A 127 4.76 34.45 35.21
C SER A 127 3.85 34.04 36.36
N CYS A 128 3.37 32.79 36.36
CA CYS A 128 2.68 32.18 37.52
C CYS A 128 1.54 33.03 38.12
N MET A 129 0.87 33.82 37.29
CA MET A 129 -0.34 34.57 37.64
C MET A 129 -1.55 33.89 37.02
N HIS A 130 -2.72 33.91 37.65
CA HIS A 130 -3.88 33.27 37.03
C HIS A 130 -4.44 34.11 35.86
N LEU A 131 -4.82 33.49 34.73
CA LEU A 131 -5.31 34.20 33.53
C LEU A 131 -6.51 35.12 33.82
N LYS A 132 -7.40 34.73 34.74
CA LYS A 132 -8.47 35.60 35.25
C LYS A 132 -7.96 36.95 35.78
N GLN A 133 -6.84 36.96 36.51
CA GLN A 133 -6.23 38.19 37.02
C GLN A 133 -5.62 39.01 35.87
N ALA A 134 -4.89 38.34 34.97
CA ALA A 134 -4.27 38.96 33.80
C ALA A 134 -5.29 39.64 32.86
N LEU A 135 -6.48 39.07 32.70
CA LEU A 135 -7.56 39.69 31.93
C LEU A 135 -8.24 40.85 32.67
N ASN A 136 -8.34 40.77 34.01
CA ASN A 136 -8.98 41.80 34.82
C ASN A 136 -8.16 43.10 34.92
N ILE A 137 -6.83 43.00 34.91
CA ILE A 137 -5.92 44.16 34.97
C ILE A 137 -5.87 44.96 33.66
N LEU A 138 -6.57 44.51 32.61
CA LEU A 138 -6.67 45.21 31.34
C LEU A 138 -7.63 46.41 31.36
N SER A 139 -8.31 46.66 32.48
CA SER A 139 -9.26 47.77 32.64
C SER A 139 -8.77 49.15 32.15
N PRO A 140 -7.48 49.56 32.29
CA PRO A 140 -7.01 50.86 31.80
C PRO A 140 -6.92 50.95 30.27
N TYR A 141 -7.11 49.83 29.55
CA TYR A 141 -6.86 49.71 28.12
C TYR A 141 -8.13 49.51 27.28
N GLU A 142 -9.32 49.55 27.88
CA GLU A 142 -10.58 49.50 27.15
C GLU A 142 -10.61 50.50 25.98
N GLY A 143 -11.00 50.02 24.80
CA GLY A 143 -11.07 50.83 23.58
C GLY A 143 -9.73 51.32 23.01
N LYS A 144 -8.59 50.87 23.57
CA LYS A 144 -7.25 51.20 23.05
C LYS A 144 -6.72 50.12 22.12
N THR A 145 -5.59 50.42 21.49
CA THR A 145 -4.83 49.50 20.65
C THR A 145 -3.65 48.93 21.44
N ILE A 146 -3.50 47.61 21.41
CA ILE A 146 -2.34 46.90 21.97
C ILE A 146 -1.73 46.08 20.84
N GLU A 147 -0.44 46.28 20.57
CA GLU A 147 0.29 45.54 19.54
C GLU A 147 0.49 44.08 19.97
N ILE A 148 0.95 43.86 21.21
CA ILE A 148 1.26 42.52 21.71
C ILE A 148 0.70 42.33 23.13
N MET A 149 -0.04 41.25 23.31
CA MET A 149 -0.46 40.73 24.60
C MET A 149 -0.04 39.27 24.71
N ASN A 150 1.11 39.03 25.34
CA ASN A 150 1.63 37.69 25.54
C ASN A 150 1.30 37.19 26.95
N PHE A 151 0.26 36.36 27.02
CA PHE A 151 -0.22 35.71 28.23
C PHE A 151 -0.01 34.20 28.15
N ARG A 152 1.08 33.74 27.53
CA ARG A 152 1.39 32.30 27.47
C ARG A 152 1.76 31.74 28.84
N GLY A 153 1.17 30.62 29.23
CA GLY A 153 1.61 29.83 30.38
C GLY A 153 1.52 30.58 31.71
N LEU A 154 0.46 31.37 31.92
CA LEU A 154 0.28 32.10 33.18
C LEU A 154 -0.20 31.16 34.29
N ASN A 155 -1.18 30.30 33.99
CA ASN A 155 -1.79 29.39 34.96
C ASN A 155 -0.76 28.38 35.49
N CYS A 156 -0.47 28.48 36.78
CA CYS A 156 0.61 27.76 37.42
C CYS A 156 0.15 26.41 37.99
N PRO A 157 0.80 25.27 37.68
CA PRO A 157 0.39 23.95 38.20
C PRO A 157 0.44 23.83 39.73
N ILE A 158 1.32 24.61 40.36
CA ILE A 158 1.58 24.56 41.81
C ILE A 158 0.42 25.18 42.61
N PHE A 159 -0.38 26.04 42.00
CA PHE A 159 -1.46 26.76 42.66
C PHE A 159 -2.81 26.42 42.05
N ASN A 160 -3.62 25.67 42.79
CA ASN A 160 -4.93 25.22 42.36
C ASN A 160 -5.93 25.31 43.52
N ASN A 161 -6.86 26.25 43.45
CA ASN A 161 -7.92 26.44 44.43
C ASN A 161 -9.25 26.81 43.75
N ASN A 162 -10.30 27.01 44.54
CA ASN A 162 -11.63 27.32 44.00
C ASN A 162 -11.70 28.67 43.25
N GLU A 163 -10.85 29.63 43.58
CA GLU A 163 -10.85 30.97 42.96
C GLU A 163 -9.98 31.02 41.69
N TYR A 164 -8.90 30.25 41.69
CA TYR A 164 -7.85 30.19 40.68
C TYR A 164 -7.56 28.71 40.33
N PRO A 165 -8.51 28.03 39.67
CA PRO A 165 -8.34 26.64 39.29
C PRO A 165 -7.35 26.51 38.13
N PHE A 166 -6.53 25.45 38.14
CA PHE A 166 -5.62 25.18 37.03
C PHE A 166 -6.38 24.92 35.71
N SER A 167 -7.46 24.13 35.79
CA SER A 167 -8.41 23.95 34.68
C SER A 167 -9.39 25.12 34.64
N LEU A 168 -9.32 25.90 33.56
CA LEU A 168 -10.02 27.18 33.47
C LEU A 168 -11.15 27.15 32.44
N LYS A 169 -12.34 27.58 32.86
CA LYS A 169 -13.41 27.96 31.94
C LYS A 169 -13.40 29.47 31.73
N VAL A 170 -13.24 29.93 30.50
CA VAL A 170 -13.27 31.37 30.17
C VAL A 170 -14.71 31.86 30.19
N THR A 171 -14.98 32.95 30.91
CA THR A 171 -16.34 33.50 31.05
C THR A 171 -16.46 34.85 30.36
N THR A 172 -17.70 35.29 30.08
CA THR A 172 -17.95 36.63 29.53
C THR A 172 -17.44 37.74 30.45
N ALA A 173 -17.48 37.53 31.77
CA ALA A 173 -16.96 38.48 32.75
C ALA A 173 -15.43 38.64 32.65
N MET A 174 -14.70 37.54 32.41
CA MET A 174 -13.25 37.58 32.20
C MET A 174 -12.88 38.33 30.93
N MET A 175 -13.67 38.18 29.87
CA MET A 175 -13.43 38.83 28.57
C MET A 175 -13.91 40.28 28.50
N ARG A 176 -14.52 40.82 29.57
CA ARG A 176 -15.14 42.16 29.62
C ARG A 176 -14.26 43.25 29.01
N TYR A 177 -12.99 43.27 29.41
CA TYR A 177 -12.02 44.29 28.98
C TYR A 177 -11.46 43.94 27.60
N LEU A 178 -10.90 42.74 27.47
CA LEU A 178 -10.20 42.28 26.27
C LEU A 178 -11.06 42.36 25.00
N LYS A 179 -12.36 42.06 25.08
CA LYS A 179 -13.26 42.11 23.91
C LYS A 179 -13.28 43.48 23.21
N THR A 180 -13.05 44.57 23.96
CA THR A 180 -13.10 45.95 23.45
C THR A 180 -11.75 46.45 22.92
N ILE A 181 -10.67 45.76 23.27
CA ILE A 181 -9.30 46.16 22.93
C ILE A 181 -9.01 45.75 21.50
N CYS A 182 -8.47 46.68 20.72
CA CYS A 182 -7.93 46.43 19.39
C CYS A 182 -6.54 45.79 19.55
N VAL A 183 -6.50 44.47 19.73
CA VAL A 183 -5.25 43.71 19.91
C VAL A 183 -4.74 43.18 18.57
N GLU A 184 -3.45 43.36 18.26
CA GLU A 184 -2.86 42.80 17.03
C GLU A 184 -2.36 41.36 17.22
N THR A 185 -1.63 41.10 18.30
CA THR A 185 -1.10 39.78 18.67
C THR A 185 -1.59 39.38 20.05
N LEU A 186 -2.36 38.29 20.12
CA LEU A 186 -2.88 37.72 21.36
C LEU A 186 -2.40 36.28 21.52
N ASP A 187 -1.57 36.03 22.54
CA ASP A 187 -1.13 34.70 22.91
C ASP A 187 -1.76 34.26 24.22
N LEU A 188 -2.66 33.27 24.14
CA LEU A 188 -3.34 32.63 25.27
C LEU A 188 -2.91 31.17 25.44
N SER A 189 -1.77 30.78 24.86
CA SER A 189 -1.28 29.41 24.87
C SER A 189 -0.97 28.91 26.29
N ASP A 190 -1.07 27.60 26.50
CA ASP A 190 -0.63 26.90 27.71
C ASP A 190 -1.28 27.39 29.03
N ASN A 191 -2.51 27.93 28.98
CA ASN A 191 -3.22 28.44 30.16
C ASN A 191 -4.18 27.43 30.81
N GLY A 192 -4.24 26.18 30.32
CA GLY A 192 -5.15 25.18 30.86
C GLY A 192 -6.63 25.49 30.63
N ILE A 193 -6.96 26.23 29.56
CA ILE A 193 -8.35 26.51 29.19
C ILE A 193 -9.00 25.20 28.75
N VAL A 194 -10.08 24.79 29.42
CA VAL A 194 -10.81 23.54 29.16
C VAL A 194 -12.15 23.77 28.46
N ASP A 195 -12.74 24.95 28.64
CA ASP A 195 -14.06 25.32 28.10
C ASP A 195 -14.20 26.86 28.09
N PHE A 196 -15.24 27.39 27.44
CA PHE A 196 -15.60 28.80 27.49
C PHE A 196 -17.11 29.02 27.35
N ASP A 197 -17.62 30.06 28.04
CA ASP A 197 -19.02 30.48 27.96
C ASP A 197 -19.36 30.98 26.55
N GLU A 198 -20.64 30.94 26.19
CA GLU A 198 -21.12 31.56 24.96
C GLU A 198 -20.75 33.05 24.91
N ASN A 199 -20.42 33.55 23.72
CA ASN A 199 -20.09 34.95 23.49
C ASN A 199 -18.91 35.45 24.37
N SER A 200 -17.91 34.59 24.61
CA SER A 200 -16.73 34.93 25.42
C SER A 200 -15.42 34.89 24.63
N LEU A 201 -14.71 33.76 24.58
CA LEU A 201 -13.32 33.63 24.10
C LEU A 201 -13.10 34.09 22.65
N LEU A 202 -14.12 33.96 21.80
CA LEU A 202 -14.08 34.31 20.38
C LEU A 202 -14.82 35.62 20.04
N LEU A 203 -15.41 36.29 21.04
CA LEU A 203 -16.17 37.52 20.82
C LEU A 203 -15.28 38.75 21.04
N PHE A 204 -14.87 39.37 19.93
CA PHE A 204 -14.15 40.65 19.94
C PHE A 204 -14.95 41.71 19.17
N ASP A 205 -14.99 42.92 19.70
CA ASP A 205 -15.64 44.07 19.05
C ASP A 205 -14.79 44.61 17.88
N ARG A 206 -13.46 44.37 17.93
CA ARG A 206 -12.45 44.92 17.01
C ARG A 206 -11.62 43.81 16.34
N THR A 207 -12.26 42.80 15.74
CA THR A 207 -11.57 41.68 15.07
C THR A 207 -10.70 42.10 13.88
N GLU A 208 -10.92 43.29 13.31
CA GLU A 208 -10.11 43.83 12.22
C GLU A 208 -8.67 44.19 12.64
N CYS A 209 -8.40 44.27 13.94
CA CYS A 209 -7.06 44.50 14.47
C CYS A 209 -6.26 43.19 14.62
N LEU A 210 -6.94 42.08 14.88
CA LEU A 210 -6.32 40.82 15.28
C LEU A 210 -5.63 40.14 14.10
N LYS A 211 -4.30 40.12 14.14
CA LYS A 211 -3.42 39.53 13.13
C LYS A 211 -2.92 38.16 13.55
N HIS A 212 -2.63 37.96 14.84
CA HIS A 212 -2.05 36.72 15.35
C HIS A 212 -2.79 36.25 16.60
N LEU A 213 -3.31 35.03 16.57
CA LEU A 213 -4.05 34.42 17.67
C LEU A 213 -3.49 33.03 17.98
N TYR A 214 -3.07 32.82 19.21
CA TYR A 214 -2.49 31.56 19.67
C TYR A 214 -3.29 30.96 20.84
N PHE A 215 -3.77 29.74 20.63
CA PHE A 215 -4.49 28.91 21.60
C PHE A 215 -3.77 27.60 21.92
N LYS A 216 -2.52 27.46 21.46
CA LYS A 216 -1.72 26.24 21.60
C LYS A 216 -1.73 25.69 23.03
N GLY A 217 -1.75 24.36 23.18
CA GLY A 217 -1.56 23.70 24.48
C GLY A 217 -2.72 23.84 25.47
N ASN A 218 -3.87 24.35 25.01
CA ASN A 218 -5.11 24.33 25.78
C ASN A 218 -5.91 23.03 25.55
N ARG A 219 -7.05 22.87 26.22
CA ARG A 219 -7.81 21.60 26.30
C ARG A 219 -9.29 21.75 25.96
N PHE A 220 -9.66 22.78 25.19
CA PHE A 220 -11.04 22.99 24.72
C PHE A 220 -11.17 22.58 23.25
N ALA A 221 -12.36 22.12 22.84
CA ALA A 221 -12.65 21.69 21.47
C ALA A 221 -13.70 22.59 20.81
N PHE A 222 -13.48 22.99 19.56
CA PHE A 222 -14.50 23.70 18.75
C PHE A 222 -15.58 22.77 18.17
N ALA A 223 -15.54 21.47 18.50
CA ALA A 223 -16.38 20.44 17.91
C ALA A 223 -17.83 20.42 18.43
N TYR A 224 -18.13 21.14 19.52
CA TYR A 224 -19.49 21.23 20.06
C TYR A 224 -20.29 22.30 19.30
N GLY A 225 -21.54 21.99 18.95
CA GLY A 225 -22.34 22.78 18.00
C GLY A 225 -22.42 24.29 18.28
N ARG A 226 -22.37 24.72 19.54
CA ARG A 226 -22.42 26.15 19.91
C ARG A 226 -21.09 26.88 19.65
N HIS A 227 -19.96 26.29 20.02
CA HIS A 227 -18.63 26.87 19.79
C HIS A 227 -18.27 26.90 18.30
N MET A 228 -18.78 25.94 17.53
CA MET A 228 -18.64 25.89 16.07
C MET A 228 -19.21 27.15 15.38
N GLU A 229 -20.43 27.57 15.74
CA GLU A 229 -21.07 28.75 15.15
C GLU A 229 -20.37 30.05 15.55
N GLU A 230 -19.85 30.13 16.77
CA GLU A 230 -19.00 31.24 17.21
C GLU A 230 -17.71 31.30 16.40
N LEU A 231 -17.07 30.16 16.15
CA LEU A 231 -15.85 30.08 15.34
C LEU A 231 -16.09 30.49 13.89
N LYS A 232 -17.20 30.05 13.28
CA LYS A 232 -17.63 30.51 11.95
C LYS A 232 -17.80 32.02 11.92
N THR A 233 -18.49 32.58 12.92
CA THR A 233 -18.73 34.02 13.03
C THR A 233 -17.42 34.80 13.19
N PHE A 234 -16.53 34.31 14.05
CA PHE A 234 -15.21 34.86 14.29
C PHE A 234 -14.37 34.93 13.01
N PHE A 235 -14.22 33.82 12.28
CA PHE A 235 -13.43 33.81 11.04
C PHE A 235 -14.04 34.67 9.93
N ASN A 236 -15.37 34.77 9.85
CA ASN A 236 -16.02 35.65 8.88
C ASN A 236 -15.71 37.14 9.14
N LYS A 237 -15.55 37.55 10.42
CA LYS A 237 -15.22 38.93 10.80
C LYS A 237 -13.72 39.23 10.84
N SER A 238 -12.88 38.21 11.01
CA SER A 238 -11.42 38.34 11.20
C SER A 238 -10.67 38.55 9.88
N VAL A 239 -10.93 39.68 9.23
CA VAL A 239 -10.39 40.01 7.90
C VAL A 239 -8.90 40.30 7.89
N ALA A 240 -8.28 40.61 9.03
CA ALA A 240 -6.85 40.89 9.16
C ALA A 240 -6.03 39.71 9.71
N LEU A 241 -6.67 38.59 10.05
CA LEU A 241 -6.02 37.46 10.70
C LEU A 241 -5.02 36.78 9.77
N LYS A 242 -3.75 36.77 10.18
CA LYS A 242 -2.62 36.18 9.46
C LYS A 242 -2.18 34.85 10.06
N THR A 243 -2.24 34.71 11.38
CA THR A 243 -1.82 33.49 12.08
C THR A 243 -2.89 33.01 13.03
N PHE A 244 -3.21 31.73 12.92
CA PHE A 244 -4.06 31.01 13.88
C PHE A 244 -3.35 29.72 14.30
N ASP A 245 -3.02 29.62 15.58
CA ASP A 245 -2.40 28.44 16.16
C ASP A 245 -3.35 27.80 17.17
N TYR A 246 -3.83 26.62 16.84
CA TYR A 246 -4.69 25.78 17.67
C TYR A 246 -4.09 24.37 17.76
N SER A 247 -2.77 24.31 17.99
CA SER A 247 -2.02 23.06 18.11
C SER A 247 -1.96 22.51 19.54
N TYR A 248 -1.56 21.24 19.69
CA TYR A 248 -1.40 20.57 20.99
C TYR A 248 -2.66 20.60 21.84
N ILE A 249 -3.80 20.23 21.24
CA ILE A 249 -5.09 20.16 21.92
C ILE A 249 -5.38 18.69 22.23
N PRO A 250 -5.03 18.19 23.44
CA PRO A 250 -5.25 16.80 23.80
C PRO A 250 -6.74 16.59 24.10
N VAL A 251 -7.45 15.88 23.23
CA VAL A 251 -8.79 15.38 23.57
C VAL A 251 -8.65 13.95 24.06
N ARG A 252 -8.63 13.80 25.38
CA ARG A 252 -8.76 12.49 26.00
C ARG A 252 -9.54 12.56 27.30
N TYR A 253 -10.85 12.46 27.20
CA TYR A 253 -11.66 11.66 28.11
C TYR A 253 -12.87 11.13 27.33
N LYS A 254 -12.86 9.83 27.05
CA LYS A 254 -14.11 9.05 27.14
C LYS A 254 -14.62 9.30 28.56
N LEU A 255 -15.41 10.35 28.75
CA LEU A 255 -16.40 10.34 29.81
C LEU A 255 -17.19 9.06 29.50
N TYR A 256 -17.05 8.07 30.37
CA TYR A 256 -17.98 6.94 30.47
C TYR A 256 -19.36 7.45 30.12
N ALA A 257 -20.10 6.67 29.34
CA ALA A 257 -21.46 6.90 28.86
C ALA A 257 -22.44 7.39 29.96
N ILE A 258 -22.23 8.61 30.45
CA ILE A 258 -23.17 9.43 31.17
C ILE A 258 -23.88 10.14 30.04
N ASP A 259 -24.94 9.48 29.58
CA ASP A 259 -26.04 10.00 28.78
C ASP A 259 -25.83 11.43 28.23
N PHE A 260 -24.98 11.57 27.21
CA PHE A 260 -24.64 12.87 26.59
C PHE A 260 -25.87 13.54 25.95
N ARG A 261 -26.98 12.81 25.78
CA ARG A 261 -28.28 13.36 25.36
C ARG A 261 -28.98 14.16 26.47
N GLN A 262 -28.56 14.00 27.73
CA GLN A 262 -29.27 14.57 28.88
C GLN A 262 -28.77 15.98 29.25
N TYR A 263 -27.55 16.38 28.86
CA TYR A 263 -26.96 17.68 29.24
C TYR A 263 -26.99 18.74 28.14
N TYR A 264 -26.98 18.33 26.87
CA TYR A 264 -27.05 19.25 25.74
C TYR A 264 -28.13 18.75 24.78
N GLY A 265 -29.20 19.55 24.69
CA GLY A 265 -30.49 19.16 24.15
C GLY A 265 -30.45 18.52 22.76
N LYS A 266 -31.50 17.72 22.54
CA LYS A 266 -31.92 17.17 21.25
C LYS A 266 -31.87 18.24 20.15
N ASP A 267 -31.51 17.77 18.95
CA ASP A 267 -31.69 18.45 17.66
C ASP A 267 -30.71 19.58 17.31
N TYR A 268 -29.42 19.25 17.18
CA TYR A 268 -28.58 19.95 16.20
C TYR A 268 -28.31 19.02 15.02
N HIS A 269 -29.27 19.01 14.10
CA HIS A 269 -29.09 18.47 12.77
C HIS A 269 -27.86 19.12 12.12
N VAL A 270 -26.93 18.27 11.70
CA VAL A 270 -25.69 18.56 10.96
C VAL A 270 -26.02 19.34 9.68
N SER A 271 -26.10 20.67 9.79
CA SER A 271 -26.14 21.58 8.65
C SER A 271 -24.72 22.06 8.40
N ASN A 272 -24.10 21.53 7.34
CA ASN A 272 -22.75 21.85 6.83
C ASN A 272 -21.72 22.25 7.91
N ASN A 273 -20.93 21.27 8.37
CA ASN A 273 -19.77 21.42 9.27
C ASN A 273 -18.60 22.21 8.64
N VAL A 274 -18.87 23.15 7.74
CA VAL A 274 -17.87 23.88 6.96
C VAL A 274 -17.55 25.23 7.64
N ILE A 275 -16.31 25.41 8.05
CA ILE A 275 -15.72 26.67 8.49
C ILE A 275 -14.83 27.18 7.37
N TYR A 276 -15.19 28.32 6.80
CA TYR A 276 -14.33 29.00 5.85
C TYR A 276 -13.27 29.82 6.56
N LEU A 277 -12.01 29.57 6.23
CA LEU A 277 -10.90 30.36 6.74
C LEU A 277 -10.83 31.74 6.05
N PRO A 278 -10.38 32.79 6.76
CA PRO A 278 -10.23 34.11 6.17
C PRO A 278 -9.14 34.09 5.09
N ARG A 279 -9.35 34.86 4.01
CA ARG A 279 -8.38 34.90 2.88
C ARG A 279 -7.04 35.49 3.27
N SER A 280 -7.00 36.33 4.31
CA SER A 280 -5.80 36.95 4.87
C SER A 280 -4.91 35.99 5.65
N LEU A 281 -5.39 34.79 5.99
CA LEU A 281 -4.63 33.81 6.76
C LEU A 281 -3.40 33.37 5.98
N GLU A 282 -2.23 33.57 6.56
CA GLU A 282 -0.91 33.20 6.01
C GLU A 282 -0.39 31.91 6.66
N LYS A 283 -0.67 31.71 7.95
CA LYS A 283 -0.21 30.57 8.75
C LYS A 283 -1.34 29.94 9.56
N LEU A 284 -1.57 28.64 9.35
CA LEU A 284 -2.50 27.82 10.12
C LEU A 284 -1.75 26.66 10.75
N VAL A 285 -1.84 26.53 12.08
CA VAL A 285 -1.23 25.43 12.84
C VAL A 285 -2.32 24.68 13.60
N LEU A 286 -2.52 23.43 13.22
CA LEU A 286 -3.46 22.47 13.80
C LEU A 286 -2.73 21.18 14.18
N GLY A 287 -1.41 21.24 14.40
CA GLY A 287 -0.61 20.09 14.79
C GLY A 287 -1.07 19.51 16.14
N ASN A 288 -1.10 18.20 16.31
CA ASN A 288 -1.40 17.51 17.57
C ASN A 288 -2.79 17.83 18.13
N VAL A 289 -3.79 17.86 17.24
CA VAL A 289 -5.19 18.04 17.59
C VAL A 289 -5.87 16.68 17.62
N LEU A 290 -6.08 16.16 18.83
CA LEU A 290 -6.50 14.77 19.05
C LEU A 290 -8.03 14.56 19.10
N CYS A 291 -8.80 15.43 18.45
CA CYS A 291 -10.27 15.40 18.49
C CYS A 291 -10.86 14.68 17.27
N GLU A 292 -11.58 13.57 17.50
CA GLU A 292 -12.22 12.75 16.47
C GLU A 292 -13.31 13.51 15.67
N ASP A 293 -13.99 14.45 16.32
CA ASP A 293 -15.12 15.21 15.75
C ASP A 293 -14.71 16.37 14.82
N ILE A 294 -13.41 16.60 14.58
CA ILE A 294 -12.90 17.69 13.71
C ILE A 294 -12.94 17.34 12.21
N SER A 295 -13.56 16.22 11.84
CA SER A 295 -13.60 15.77 10.45
C SER A 295 -14.25 16.81 9.52
N ARG A 296 -13.48 17.33 8.57
CA ARG A 296 -13.88 18.28 7.50
C ARG A 296 -14.37 19.65 7.98
N ILE A 297 -13.70 20.23 8.97
CA ILE A 297 -14.08 21.54 9.50
C ILE A 297 -13.55 22.71 8.65
N PHE A 298 -12.28 22.73 8.28
CA PHE A 298 -11.68 23.96 7.75
C PHE A 298 -11.57 23.96 6.22
N PHE A 299 -12.16 24.95 5.58
CA PHE A 299 -12.14 25.13 4.13
C PHE A 299 -11.32 26.34 3.74
N ILE A 300 -10.32 26.11 2.89
CA ILE A 300 -9.47 27.16 2.33
C ILE A 300 -10.14 27.68 1.06
N ARG A 301 -10.51 28.97 1.06
CA ARG A 301 -11.15 29.64 -0.07
C ARG A 301 -10.15 29.89 -1.22
N ARG A 302 -10.66 29.89 -2.46
CA ARG A 302 -9.90 30.38 -3.62
C ARG A 302 -9.35 31.79 -3.37
N GLY A 303 -8.07 31.98 -3.71
CA GLY A 303 -7.34 33.23 -3.49
C GLY A 303 -6.88 33.45 -2.05
N SER A 304 -6.81 32.39 -1.25
CA SER A 304 -6.18 32.41 0.09
C SER A 304 -4.70 32.79 0.01
N ASN A 305 -4.23 33.55 1.00
CA ASN A 305 -2.83 33.89 1.22
C ASN A 305 -2.08 32.83 2.05
N LEU A 306 -2.68 31.67 2.33
CA LEU A 306 -2.07 30.65 3.16
C LEU A 306 -0.74 30.20 2.54
N THR A 307 0.34 30.35 3.28
CA THR A 307 1.69 29.92 2.91
C THR A 307 2.19 28.78 3.80
N TYR A 308 1.69 28.66 5.03
CA TYR A 308 2.08 27.62 5.98
C TYR A 308 0.84 26.91 6.52
N LEU A 309 0.79 25.58 6.35
CA LEU A 309 -0.21 24.71 6.91
C LEU A 309 0.46 23.55 7.65
N ASP A 310 0.12 23.38 8.92
CA ASP A 310 0.53 22.24 9.73
C ASP A 310 -0.71 21.53 10.30
N VAL A 311 -0.89 20.27 9.92
CA VAL A 311 -1.95 19.38 10.44
C VAL A 311 -1.36 18.06 10.94
N SER A 312 -0.06 18.06 11.28
CA SER A 312 0.63 16.92 11.87
C SER A 312 -0.12 16.35 13.08
N PHE A 313 0.00 15.06 13.37
CA PHE A 313 -0.58 14.45 14.59
C PHE A 313 -2.08 14.63 14.86
N SER A 314 -2.88 14.87 13.83
CA SER A 314 -4.31 15.05 14.01
C SER A 314 -5.07 13.76 13.72
N TYR A 315 -6.18 13.51 14.41
CA TYR A 315 -7.04 12.34 14.13
C TYR A 315 -7.61 12.35 12.71
N THR A 316 -7.59 13.49 12.03
CA THR A 316 -8.32 13.71 10.79
C THR A 316 -7.37 14.01 9.64
N ASN A 317 -7.04 12.98 8.84
CA ASN A 317 -6.32 13.13 7.55
C ASN A 317 -7.06 14.03 6.54
N ASN A 318 -8.25 14.55 6.90
CA ASN A 318 -9.14 15.41 6.11
C ASN A 318 -9.64 16.65 6.90
N ALA A 319 -8.91 17.12 7.91
CA ALA A 319 -9.30 18.29 8.72
C ALA A 319 -9.47 19.57 7.89
N VAL A 320 -8.62 19.71 6.87
CA VAL A 320 -8.53 20.89 6.01
C VAL A 320 -8.80 20.49 4.57
N VAL A 321 -9.79 21.12 3.95
CA VAL A 321 -10.20 20.88 2.57
C VAL A 321 -9.90 22.12 1.73
N PHE A 322 -9.21 21.92 0.61
CA PHE A 322 -9.02 22.97 -0.39
C PHE A 322 -10.24 23.02 -1.31
N GLU A 323 -10.80 24.21 -1.54
CA GLU A 323 -11.85 24.41 -2.55
C GLU A 323 -11.34 23.94 -3.93
N GLY A 324 -12.10 23.06 -4.61
CA GLY A 324 -11.68 22.44 -5.87
C GLY A 324 -11.44 23.44 -7.00
N ASN A 325 -10.56 23.08 -7.95
CA ASN A 325 -10.20 23.88 -9.13
C ASN A 325 -9.44 25.20 -8.86
N ALA A 326 -8.78 25.34 -7.71
CA ALA A 326 -7.97 26.51 -7.39
C ALA A 326 -6.49 26.14 -7.16
N SER A 327 -5.59 26.94 -7.75
CA SER A 327 -4.15 26.93 -7.41
C SER A 327 -3.94 27.79 -6.17
N TYR A 328 -3.35 27.23 -5.12
CA TYR A 328 -3.07 27.94 -3.87
C TYR A 328 -1.60 28.37 -3.80
N LYS A 329 -1.32 29.35 -2.94
CA LYS A 329 0.02 29.88 -2.68
C LYS A 329 0.76 29.13 -1.56
N THR A 330 0.20 28.04 -1.04
CA THR A 330 0.77 27.30 0.09
C THR A 330 2.20 26.88 -0.24
N GLU A 331 3.17 27.43 0.50
CA GLU A 331 4.59 27.18 0.29
C GLU A 331 5.10 26.04 1.17
N THR A 332 4.53 25.88 2.37
CA THR A 332 4.91 24.88 3.36
C THR A 332 3.67 24.10 3.80
N LEU A 333 3.71 22.78 3.63
CA LEU A 333 2.69 21.85 4.07
C LEU A 333 3.34 20.78 4.95
N VAL A 334 2.89 20.68 6.20
CA VAL A 334 3.39 19.74 7.21
C VAL A 334 2.30 18.72 7.54
N LEU A 335 2.59 17.46 7.24
CA LEU A 335 1.76 16.27 7.50
C LEU A 335 2.56 15.22 8.29
N ASP A 336 3.45 15.65 9.18
CA ASP A 336 4.30 14.80 10.03
C ASP A 336 3.50 13.95 11.05
N GLY A 337 4.01 12.77 11.40
CA GLY A 337 3.40 11.77 12.30
C GLY A 337 4.22 11.35 13.54
N HIS A 338 5.34 12.01 13.88
CA HIS A 338 6.30 11.75 15.00
C HIS A 338 5.74 11.56 16.45
N PHE A 339 5.50 10.33 16.90
CA PHE A 339 4.87 10.07 18.20
C PHE A 339 5.73 10.47 19.44
N HIS A 340 5.24 11.38 20.31
CA HIS A 340 5.88 11.68 21.60
C HIS A 340 5.52 10.61 22.65
N LEU A 341 6.49 9.75 22.99
CA LEU A 341 6.42 8.54 23.84
C LEU A 341 5.94 8.70 25.32
N THR A 342 5.40 9.85 25.73
CA THR A 342 5.02 10.11 27.14
C THR A 342 3.55 9.90 27.49
N LEU A 343 2.69 9.49 26.54
CA LEU A 343 1.28 9.17 26.80
C LEU A 343 1.03 7.68 26.49
N TYR A 344 1.26 6.83 27.49
CA TYR A 344 0.93 5.41 27.44
C TYR A 344 -0.54 5.22 27.07
N THR A 345 -0.79 4.33 26.10
CA THR A 345 -2.07 3.82 25.57
C THR A 345 -2.79 4.75 24.58
N ILE A 346 -2.63 4.67 23.25
CA ILE A 346 -3.76 4.80 22.29
C ILE A 346 -3.32 4.19 20.95
N GLU A 347 -4.12 3.25 20.43
CA GLU A 347 -3.97 2.62 19.11
C GLU A 347 -4.59 3.46 17.97
N LEU A 348 -4.69 4.80 18.09
CA LEU A 348 -5.57 5.61 17.24
C LEU A 348 -4.93 6.90 16.69
N VAL A 349 -3.63 6.86 16.35
CA VAL A 349 -3.02 7.91 15.50
C VAL A 349 -3.13 7.44 14.05
N ASN A 350 -3.80 8.21 13.20
CA ASN A 350 -3.99 7.91 11.78
C ASN A 350 -2.72 8.27 10.99
N PHE A 351 -1.69 7.43 11.09
CA PHE A 351 -0.52 7.56 10.24
C PHE A 351 -0.92 7.47 8.75
N ILE A 352 -0.32 8.31 7.92
CA ILE A 352 -0.54 8.27 6.48
C ILE A 352 0.13 7.01 5.93
N ASN A 353 -0.64 6.16 5.26
CA ASN A 353 -0.18 4.92 4.61
C ASN A 353 -0.10 5.03 3.07
N SER A 354 -0.55 6.15 2.51
CA SER A 354 -0.43 6.47 1.09
C SER A 354 -0.39 7.98 0.88
N THR A 355 0.39 8.43 -0.09
CA THR A 355 0.51 9.84 -0.50
C THR A 355 -0.85 10.46 -0.88
N PRO A 356 -1.27 11.58 -0.26
CA PRO A 356 -2.54 12.22 -0.57
C PRO A 356 -2.63 12.74 -2.01
N SER A 357 -3.67 12.33 -2.74
CA SER A 357 -3.84 12.64 -4.17
C SER A 357 -4.01 14.14 -4.47
N GLU A 358 -4.54 14.87 -3.49
CA GLU A 358 -4.84 16.30 -3.55
C GLU A 358 -3.57 17.16 -3.64
N ILE A 359 -2.43 16.67 -3.14
CA ILE A 359 -1.13 17.37 -3.20
C ILE A 359 -0.73 17.64 -4.65
N ILE A 360 -1.04 16.71 -5.56
CA ILE A 360 -0.67 16.82 -6.99
C ILE A 360 -1.35 18.03 -7.66
N SER A 361 -2.46 18.53 -7.11
CA SER A 361 -3.14 19.74 -7.60
C SER A 361 -2.46 21.05 -7.15
N GLN A 362 -1.50 20.98 -6.23
CA GLN A 362 -0.87 22.14 -5.59
C GLN A 362 0.49 22.45 -6.21
N ASN A 363 0.58 23.53 -6.98
CA ASN A 363 1.81 23.90 -7.70
C ASN A 363 2.71 24.91 -6.96
N GLY A 364 2.30 25.36 -5.77
CA GLY A 364 3.00 26.37 -4.97
C GLY A 364 3.88 25.82 -3.84
N ILE A 365 3.79 24.52 -3.55
CA ILE A 365 4.46 23.89 -2.39
C ILE A 365 5.97 23.84 -2.63
N LYS A 366 6.74 24.49 -1.76
CA LYS A 366 8.21 24.47 -1.70
C LYS A 366 8.75 23.51 -0.64
N VAL A 367 7.97 23.27 0.42
CA VAL A 367 8.31 22.36 1.51
C VAL A 367 7.12 21.44 1.74
N LEU A 368 7.31 20.14 1.52
CA LEU A 368 6.36 19.09 1.85
C LEU A 368 7.00 18.18 2.90
N ASP A 369 6.40 18.12 4.08
CA ASP A 369 6.83 17.25 5.15
C ASP A 369 5.84 16.10 5.32
N LEU A 370 6.27 14.88 4.95
CA LEU A 370 5.56 13.62 5.19
C LEU A 370 6.35 12.71 6.14
N SER A 371 7.30 13.26 6.91
CA SER A 371 8.11 12.48 7.83
C SER A 371 7.24 11.77 8.88
N SER A 372 7.80 10.71 9.46
CA SER A 372 7.23 9.98 10.61
C SER A 372 5.83 9.40 10.40
N ASN A 373 5.54 8.98 9.17
CA ASN A 373 4.30 8.32 8.80
C ASN A 373 4.53 6.81 8.59
N LEU A 374 3.51 6.09 8.08
CA LEU A 374 3.61 4.66 7.75
C LEU A 374 3.60 4.46 6.23
N LEU A 375 4.27 5.34 5.47
CA LEU A 375 4.32 5.22 4.01
C LEU A 375 5.17 4.01 3.60
N PRO A 376 4.60 3.02 2.89
CA PRO A 376 5.38 1.94 2.31
C PRO A 376 6.18 2.41 1.09
N THR A 377 5.72 3.45 0.38
CA THR A 377 6.33 4.00 -0.84
C THR A 377 5.76 5.38 -1.15
N VAL A 378 6.43 6.13 -2.04
CA VAL A 378 5.86 7.34 -2.68
C VAL A 378 5.39 6.97 -4.08
N ASP A 379 4.09 7.17 -4.35
CA ASP A 379 3.49 6.76 -5.62
C ASP A 379 4.10 7.49 -6.83
N TYR A 380 3.97 6.89 -8.01
CA TYR A 380 4.55 7.41 -9.25
C TYR A 380 4.11 8.84 -9.57
N LYS A 381 2.82 9.18 -9.39
CA LYS A 381 2.31 10.52 -9.75
C LYS A 381 2.87 11.57 -8.80
N THR A 382 2.97 11.26 -7.51
CA THR A 382 3.58 12.17 -6.51
C THR A 382 5.06 12.37 -6.78
N ARG A 383 5.81 11.33 -7.17
CA ARG A 383 7.23 11.46 -7.56
C ARG A 383 7.43 12.36 -8.78
N VAL A 384 6.65 12.14 -9.83
CA VAL A 384 6.68 12.99 -11.04
C VAL A 384 6.33 14.44 -10.69
N TRP A 385 5.30 14.65 -9.88
CA TRP A 385 4.95 15.99 -9.39
C TRP A 385 6.10 16.62 -8.60
N ALA A 386 6.74 15.87 -7.71
CA ALA A 386 7.85 16.36 -6.88
C ALA A 386 9.04 16.81 -7.74
N ASP A 387 9.42 16.01 -8.75
CA ASP A 387 10.48 16.37 -9.69
C ASP A 387 10.14 17.64 -10.49
N LEU A 388 8.88 17.78 -10.93
CA LEU A 388 8.40 18.98 -11.63
C LEU A 388 8.44 20.23 -10.75
N MET A 389 8.01 20.12 -9.50
CA MET A 389 8.07 21.25 -8.55
C MET A 389 9.50 21.65 -8.24
N ASN A 390 10.40 20.66 -8.06
CA ASN A 390 11.81 20.92 -7.85
C ASN A 390 12.46 21.65 -9.02
N GLN A 391 12.14 21.28 -10.26
CA GLN A 391 12.62 22.00 -11.45
C GLN A 391 12.12 23.44 -11.53
N LYS A 392 10.90 23.69 -11.03
CA LYS A 392 10.25 25.00 -11.14
C LYS A 392 10.77 26.00 -10.11
N HIS A 393 10.90 25.59 -8.85
CA HIS A 393 11.21 26.51 -7.74
C HIS A 393 12.05 25.90 -6.60
N GLY A 394 12.47 24.64 -6.71
CA GLY A 394 13.20 23.91 -5.67
C GLY A 394 12.27 23.38 -4.58
N LEU A 395 12.11 22.06 -4.50
CA LEU A 395 11.23 21.39 -3.54
C LEU A 395 12.07 20.71 -2.46
N TYR A 396 11.78 21.02 -1.21
CA TYR A 396 12.19 20.25 -0.04
C TYR A 396 11.11 19.23 0.28
N PHE A 397 11.46 17.95 0.25
CA PHE A 397 10.54 16.84 0.51
C PHE A 397 11.11 16.00 1.66
N LEU A 398 10.51 16.14 2.85
CA LEU A 398 10.93 15.45 4.07
C LEU A 398 10.16 14.13 4.20
N LEU A 399 10.89 13.05 4.40
CA LEU A 399 10.40 11.66 4.31
C LEU A 399 10.99 10.76 5.42
N ASP A 400 11.79 11.29 6.34
CA ASP A 400 12.42 10.49 7.40
C ASP A 400 11.39 9.79 8.29
N ASP A 401 11.83 8.76 9.02
CA ASP A 401 10.99 7.98 9.96
C ASP A 401 9.72 7.35 9.36
N ASN A 402 9.73 7.03 8.06
CA ASN A 402 8.66 6.27 7.40
C ASN A 402 8.93 4.76 7.35
N ALA A 403 7.85 3.97 7.34
CA ALA A 403 7.90 2.51 7.22
C ALA A 403 8.02 2.02 5.76
N PHE A 404 9.05 2.46 5.02
CA PHE A 404 9.20 2.09 3.61
C PHE A 404 9.35 0.58 3.41
N GLU A 405 8.66 0.05 2.41
CA GLU A 405 8.66 -1.38 2.09
C GLU A 405 9.50 -1.67 0.86
N TYR A 406 10.35 -2.69 0.98
CA TYR A 406 11.16 -3.20 -0.09
C TYR A 406 10.49 -4.41 -0.74
N ILE A 407 9.65 -4.13 -1.74
CA ILE A 407 8.95 -5.11 -2.59
C ILE A 407 9.17 -4.83 -4.07
N CYS A 408 8.91 -5.80 -4.96
CA CYS A 408 9.10 -5.65 -6.41
C CYS A 408 8.40 -4.41 -6.99
N ASP A 409 7.23 -4.05 -6.46
CA ASP A 409 6.42 -2.93 -6.95
C ASP A 409 7.01 -1.55 -6.57
N ASN A 410 7.82 -1.49 -5.50
CA ASN A 410 8.44 -0.26 -5.01
C ASN A 410 9.84 -0.02 -5.58
N LEU A 411 10.28 -0.87 -6.51
CA LEU A 411 11.61 -0.82 -7.11
C LEU A 411 11.94 0.54 -7.72
N ASP A 412 10.97 1.15 -8.42
CA ASP A 412 11.16 2.46 -9.02
C ASP A 412 11.30 3.56 -7.96
N PHE A 413 10.64 3.43 -6.80
CA PHE A 413 10.73 4.39 -5.70
C PHE A 413 12.14 4.39 -5.10
N ILE A 414 12.71 3.21 -4.86
CA ILE A 414 14.09 3.06 -4.36
C ILE A 414 15.09 3.72 -5.32
N LYS A 415 14.96 3.50 -6.63
CA LYS A 415 15.81 4.18 -7.63
C LYS A 415 15.61 5.69 -7.58
N TRP A 416 14.36 6.14 -7.56
CA TRP A 416 14.03 7.56 -7.55
C TRP A 416 14.65 8.29 -6.37
N ILE A 417 14.64 7.71 -5.15
CA ILE A 417 15.28 8.31 -3.97
C ILE A 417 16.77 8.56 -4.18
N GLN A 418 17.49 7.69 -4.88
CA GLN A 418 18.93 7.87 -5.13
C GLN A 418 19.21 8.80 -6.31
N GLU A 419 18.36 8.79 -7.34
CA GLU A 419 18.62 9.50 -8.59
C GLU A 419 17.98 10.89 -8.67
N THR A 420 16.96 11.17 -7.85
CA THR A 420 16.23 12.44 -7.89
C THR A 420 17.11 13.62 -7.44
N LYS A 421 16.87 14.77 -8.06
CA LYS A 421 17.45 16.07 -7.68
C LYS A 421 16.57 16.83 -6.68
N VAL A 422 15.43 16.28 -6.26
CA VAL A 422 14.61 16.84 -5.19
C VAL A 422 15.44 16.95 -3.91
N ASN A 423 15.26 18.03 -3.14
CA ASN A 423 15.96 18.22 -1.88
C ASN A 423 15.31 17.34 -0.81
N LEU A 424 15.89 16.18 -0.57
CA LEU A 424 15.45 15.22 0.44
C LEU A 424 16.16 15.48 1.78
N ASP A 425 15.50 15.18 2.90
CA ASP A 425 16.07 15.23 4.26
C ASP A 425 17.13 14.17 4.52
N SER A 426 16.99 13.01 3.87
CA SER A 426 17.98 11.93 3.90
C SER A 426 18.06 11.22 2.55
N ARG A 427 19.11 10.43 2.35
CA ARG A 427 19.23 9.47 1.23
C ARG A 427 19.33 8.03 1.71
N SER A 428 19.49 7.83 3.02
CA SER A 428 19.67 6.55 3.68
C SER A 428 18.49 6.23 4.59
N TYR A 429 17.27 6.35 4.06
CA TYR A 429 16.06 5.96 4.79
C TYR A 429 16.08 4.48 5.13
N LYS A 430 15.38 4.10 6.20
CA LYS A 430 15.20 2.69 6.55
C LYS A 430 14.08 2.10 5.70
N CYS A 431 14.27 0.90 5.18
CA CYS A 431 13.24 0.13 4.52
C CYS A 431 13.23 -1.32 5.01
N THR A 432 12.05 -1.94 4.99
CA THR A 432 11.81 -3.29 5.50
C THR A 432 11.65 -4.27 4.34
N LEU A 433 12.41 -5.35 4.36
CA LEU A 433 12.31 -6.46 3.42
C LEU A 433 11.09 -7.33 3.70
N VAL A 434 10.66 -8.14 2.73
CA VAL A 434 9.57 -9.12 2.86
C VAL A 434 9.77 -10.07 4.06
N ASN A 435 11.02 -10.31 4.47
CA ASN A 435 11.37 -11.16 5.62
C ASN A 435 11.43 -10.42 6.97
N GLY A 436 11.07 -9.12 7.01
CA GLY A 436 11.09 -8.28 8.21
C GLY A 436 12.45 -7.68 8.56
N THR A 437 13.51 -7.93 7.78
CA THR A 437 14.84 -7.33 8.00
C THR A 437 14.80 -5.85 7.60
N VAL A 438 15.37 -4.99 8.43
CA VAL A 438 15.50 -3.56 8.16
C VAL A 438 16.87 -3.27 7.56
N ILE A 439 16.90 -2.68 6.37
CA ILE A 439 18.10 -2.21 5.67
C ILE A 439 17.94 -0.72 5.33
N THR A 440 18.99 -0.07 4.81
CA THR A 440 18.83 1.28 4.27
C THR A 440 18.48 1.25 2.78
N VAL A 441 17.78 2.28 2.30
CA VAL A 441 17.48 2.47 0.87
C VAL A 441 18.78 2.56 0.04
N LEU A 442 19.86 3.08 0.63
CA LEU A 442 21.17 3.11 -0.01
C LEU A 442 21.72 1.69 -0.21
N ASP A 443 21.72 0.87 0.85
CA ASP A 443 22.16 -0.54 0.76
C ASP A 443 21.30 -1.33 -0.24
N ALA A 444 20.00 -1.02 -0.28
CA ALA A 444 19.03 -1.65 -1.18
C ALA A 444 19.28 -1.27 -2.65
N TYR A 445 19.73 -0.04 -2.90
CA TYR A 445 20.12 0.43 -4.23
C TYR A 445 21.47 -0.16 -4.69
N GLU A 446 22.46 -0.24 -3.80
CA GLU A 446 23.77 -0.81 -4.14
C GLU A 446 23.68 -2.32 -4.42
N ASN A 447 22.89 -3.05 -3.63
CA ASN A 447 22.70 -4.50 -3.77
C ASN A 447 21.47 -4.86 -4.63
N MET A 448 20.97 -3.91 -5.41
CA MET A 448 19.72 -4.02 -6.16
C MET A 448 19.68 -5.25 -7.08
N HIS A 449 20.82 -5.60 -7.71
CA HIS A 449 20.90 -6.74 -8.62
C HIS A 449 20.62 -8.08 -7.91
N ASP A 450 21.19 -8.27 -6.73
CA ASP A 450 21.08 -9.52 -5.99
C ASP A 450 19.69 -9.65 -5.35
N LEU A 451 19.22 -8.57 -4.72
CA LEU A 451 17.95 -8.52 -4.03
C LEU A 451 16.72 -8.56 -4.97
N PHE A 452 16.79 -8.00 -6.19
CA PHE A 452 15.67 -8.03 -7.16
C PHE A 452 15.83 -9.08 -8.27
N SER A 453 16.86 -9.93 -8.20
CA SER A 453 17.04 -11.06 -9.12
C SER A 453 15.76 -11.89 -9.29
N HIS A 454 15.04 -12.12 -8.17
CA HIS A 454 13.76 -12.83 -8.14
C HIS A 454 12.63 -12.15 -8.91
N CYS A 455 12.56 -10.81 -8.92
CA CYS A 455 11.50 -10.06 -9.63
C CYS A 455 11.66 -10.13 -11.16
N ARG A 456 12.90 -10.31 -11.65
CA ARG A 456 13.19 -10.42 -13.10
C ARG A 456 13.09 -11.84 -13.64
N ASN A 457 13.15 -12.86 -12.78
CA ASN A 457 13.16 -14.27 -13.18
C ASN A 457 11.85 -14.74 -13.85
N SER A 458 10.70 -14.13 -13.55
CA SER A 458 9.42 -14.48 -14.19
C SER A 458 9.42 -14.19 -15.69
N ILE A 459 10.04 -13.08 -16.11
CA ILE A 459 10.14 -12.66 -17.51
C ILE A 459 11.03 -13.62 -18.29
N TRP A 460 12.19 -13.98 -17.73
CA TRP A 460 13.13 -14.91 -18.38
C TRP A 460 12.59 -16.34 -18.46
N LEU A 461 11.83 -16.80 -17.46
CA LEU A 461 11.13 -18.08 -17.51
C LEU A 461 10.05 -18.11 -18.60
N MET A 462 9.30 -17.02 -18.77
CA MET A 462 8.30 -16.90 -19.83
C MET A 462 8.94 -16.94 -21.23
N VAL A 463 9.99 -16.17 -21.46
CA VAL A 463 10.75 -16.15 -22.73
C VAL A 463 11.33 -17.54 -23.02
N SER A 464 11.93 -18.19 -22.03
CA SER A 464 12.53 -19.53 -22.19
C SER A 464 11.47 -20.57 -22.52
N SER A 465 10.29 -20.49 -21.91
CA SER A 465 9.17 -21.41 -22.17
C SER A 465 8.61 -21.26 -23.59
N ILE A 466 8.50 -20.02 -24.09
CA ILE A 466 8.06 -19.73 -25.47
C ILE A 466 9.08 -20.25 -26.48
N LEU A 467 10.38 -20.03 -26.24
CA LEU A 467 11.44 -20.53 -27.12
C LEU A 467 11.47 -22.06 -27.18
N LEU A 468 11.33 -22.74 -26.05
CA LEU A 468 11.21 -24.20 -26.00
C LEU A 468 9.95 -24.69 -26.74
N GLY A 469 8.80 -24.04 -26.51
CA GLY A 469 7.55 -24.39 -27.17
C GLY A 469 7.63 -24.28 -28.70
N THR A 470 8.17 -23.18 -29.20
CA THR A 470 8.34 -22.96 -30.66
C THR A 470 9.33 -23.96 -31.28
N SER A 471 10.42 -24.30 -30.58
CA SER A 471 11.36 -25.33 -31.02
C SER A 471 10.72 -26.73 -31.11
N CYS A 472 9.93 -27.11 -30.10
CA CYS A 472 9.18 -28.38 -30.10
C CYS A 472 8.15 -28.46 -31.24
N ILE A 473 7.45 -27.36 -31.54
CA ILE A 473 6.49 -27.31 -32.66
C ILE A 473 7.20 -27.47 -34.01
N LEU A 474 8.30 -26.74 -34.22
CA LEU A 474 9.09 -26.82 -35.45
C LEU A 474 9.62 -28.23 -35.69
N THR A 475 10.19 -28.86 -34.66
CA THR A 475 10.68 -30.24 -34.75
C THR A 475 9.55 -31.24 -35.05
N MET A 476 8.38 -31.08 -34.44
CA MET A 476 7.20 -31.90 -34.77
C MET A 476 6.75 -31.73 -36.22
N ILE A 477 6.68 -30.51 -36.74
CA ILE A 477 6.31 -30.25 -38.14
C ILE A 477 7.30 -30.93 -39.10
N VAL A 478 8.61 -30.83 -38.82
CA VAL A 478 9.65 -31.48 -39.64
C VAL A 478 9.50 -33.00 -39.61
N LEU A 479 9.23 -33.58 -38.43
CA LEU A 479 9.01 -35.03 -38.30
C LEU A 479 7.76 -35.48 -39.08
N LEU A 480 6.65 -34.75 -38.97
CA LEU A 480 5.42 -35.04 -39.72
C LEU A 480 5.64 -34.93 -41.23
N TYR A 481 6.38 -33.91 -41.69
CA TYR A 481 6.70 -33.75 -43.10
C TYR A 481 7.59 -34.89 -43.64
N ASN A 482 8.65 -35.24 -42.91
CA ASN A 482 9.56 -36.32 -43.31
C ASN A 482 8.87 -37.70 -43.30
N ARG A 483 7.90 -37.90 -42.40
CA ARG A 483 7.15 -39.17 -42.28
C ARG A 483 5.83 -39.18 -43.04
N ARG A 484 5.51 -38.14 -43.84
CA ARG A 484 4.20 -37.96 -44.48
C ARG A 484 3.72 -39.16 -45.28
N TRP A 485 4.61 -39.80 -46.04
CA TRP A 485 4.26 -40.97 -46.86
C TRP A 485 4.01 -42.22 -46.03
N ASN A 486 4.80 -42.44 -44.97
CA ASN A 486 4.61 -43.56 -44.05
C ASN A 486 3.28 -43.43 -43.30
N ILE A 487 2.95 -42.21 -42.86
CA ILE A 487 1.68 -41.89 -42.21
C ILE A 487 0.51 -42.09 -43.18
N ALA A 488 0.63 -41.59 -44.42
CA ALA A 488 -0.39 -41.78 -45.45
C ALA A 488 -0.65 -43.27 -45.78
N ILE A 489 0.42 -44.07 -45.92
CA ILE A 489 0.31 -45.51 -46.16
C ILE A 489 -0.34 -46.23 -44.97
N PHE A 490 0.02 -45.86 -43.75
CA PHE A 490 -0.60 -46.41 -42.54
C PHE A 490 -2.11 -46.16 -42.50
N PHE A 491 -2.54 -44.91 -42.73
CA PHE A 491 -3.95 -44.57 -42.80
C PHE A 491 -4.66 -45.27 -43.96
N TYR A 492 -4.03 -45.37 -45.14
CA TYR A 492 -4.57 -46.12 -46.27
C TYR A 492 -4.86 -47.59 -45.92
N ARG A 493 -3.93 -48.27 -45.24
CA ARG A 493 -4.12 -49.66 -44.79
C ARG A 493 -5.28 -49.80 -43.79
N ILE A 494 -5.41 -48.84 -42.86
CA ILE A 494 -6.51 -48.82 -41.89
C ILE A 494 -7.85 -48.58 -42.60
N PHE A 495 -7.94 -47.60 -43.49
CA PHE A 495 -9.16 -47.31 -44.23
C PHE A 495 -9.57 -48.46 -45.13
N ARG A 496 -8.62 -49.09 -45.84
CA ARG A 496 -8.87 -50.30 -46.64
C ARG A 496 -9.49 -51.42 -45.80
N LYS A 497 -8.92 -51.71 -44.62
CA LYS A 497 -9.50 -52.69 -43.67
C LYS A 497 -10.92 -52.37 -43.23
N ILE A 498 -11.20 -51.10 -42.93
CA ILE A 498 -12.54 -50.67 -42.49
C ILE A 498 -13.56 -50.84 -43.62
N VAL A 499 -13.16 -50.52 -44.86
CA VAL A 499 -14.01 -50.68 -46.05
C VAL A 499 -14.25 -52.16 -46.37
N GLU A 500 -13.20 -52.98 -46.41
CA GLU A 500 -13.30 -54.41 -46.71
C GLU A 500 -14.12 -55.16 -45.65
N LYS A 501 -14.00 -54.79 -44.37
CA LYS A 501 -14.83 -55.35 -43.28
C LYS A 501 -16.30 -54.95 -43.38
N LYS A 502 -16.62 -53.80 -43.99
CA LYS A 502 -17.99 -53.28 -44.13
C LYS A 502 -18.73 -53.88 -45.33
N TYR A 503 -18.03 -54.26 -46.40
CA TYR A 503 -18.63 -54.78 -47.63
C TYR A 503 -18.47 -56.29 -47.85
N GLY A 504 -17.70 -56.99 -47.01
CA GLY A 504 -17.55 -58.45 -47.04
C GLY A 504 -16.85 -58.95 -48.31
N LYS A 505 -15.60 -59.40 -48.19
CA LYS A 505 -14.93 -60.08 -49.31
C LYS A 505 -15.72 -61.35 -49.66
N LYS A 506 -16.29 -61.41 -50.88
CA LYS A 506 -17.00 -62.60 -51.37
C LYS A 506 -15.97 -63.59 -51.88
N TYR A 507 -15.76 -64.68 -51.15
CA TYR A 507 -14.93 -65.79 -51.60
C TYR A 507 -15.71 -66.66 -52.58
N THR A 508 -15.08 -67.08 -53.67
CA THR A 508 -15.68 -67.98 -54.67
C THR A 508 -15.58 -69.44 -54.22
N TYR A 509 -14.57 -69.76 -53.42
CA TYR A 509 -14.32 -71.08 -52.84
C TYR A 509 -14.12 -70.96 -51.33
N ASP A 510 -14.60 -71.96 -50.59
CA ASP A 510 -14.34 -72.05 -49.15
C ASP A 510 -12.91 -72.52 -48.88
N VAL A 511 -12.38 -73.41 -49.73
CA VAL A 511 -11.07 -74.02 -49.54
C VAL A 511 -10.34 -74.22 -50.87
N PHE A 512 -9.11 -73.74 -50.98
CA PHE A 512 -8.17 -74.17 -52.02
C PHE A 512 -7.34 -75.36 -51.52
N VAL A 513 -7.16 -76.40 -52.35
CA VAL A 513 -6.38 -77.58 -51.97
C VAL A 513 -5.14 -77.67 -52.84
N SER A 514 -3.97 -77.48 -52.22
CA SER A 514 -2.66 -77.64 -52.84
C SER A 514 -2.11 -79.03 -52.52
N TYR A 515 -1.72 -79.78 -53.55
CA TYR A 515 -1.26 -81.16 -53.43
C TYR A 515 -0.34 -81.57 -54.58
N GLY A 516 0.49 -82.59 -54.33
CA GLY A 516 1.28 -83.29 -55.35
C GLY A 516 0.50 -84.40 -56.04
N GLY A 517 0.91 -84.81 -57.24
CA GLY A 517 0.17 -85.77 -58.08
C GLY A 517 -0.08 -87.15 -57.44
N ASP A 518 0.72 -87.53 -56.43
CA ASP A 518 0.56 -88.76 -55.64
C ASP A 518 -0.69 -88.77 -54.77
N CYS A 519 -1.26 -87.61 -54.44
CA CYS A 519 -2.46 -87.48 -53.63
C CYS A 519 -3.76 -87.66 -54.42
N ILE A 520 -3.74 -87.63 -55.77
CA ILE A 520 -4.95 -87.64 -56.61
C ILE A 520 -5.91 -88.80 -56.29
N PRO A 521 -5.46 -90.07 -56.13
CA PRO A 521 -6.36 -91.18 -55.83
C PRO A 521 -7.08 -91.01 -54.48
N TRP A 522 -6.38 -90.49 -53.47
CA TRP A 522 -6.94 -90.27 -52.14
C TRP A 522 -7.90 -89.07 -52.12
N ILE A 523 -7.54 -88.00 -52.83
CA ILE A 523 -8.37 -86.80 -52.96
C ILE A 523 -9.72 -87.16 -53.58
N LYS A 524 -9.71 -87.86 -54.72
CA LYS A 524 -10.93 -88.25 -55.43
C LYS A 524 -11.79 -89.23 -54.62
N LYS A 525 -11.18 -90.19 -53.91
CA LYS A 525 -11.90 -91.25 -53.20
C LYS A 525 -12.42 -90.83 -51.81
N TYR A 526 -11.69 -89.99 -51.09
CA TYR A 526 -11.98 -89.69 -49.68
C TYR A 526 -12.13 -88.19 -49.40
N PHE A 527 -11.22 -87.35 -49.90
CA PHE A 527 -11.18 -85.92 -49.51
C PHE A 527 -12.34 -85.11 -50.09
N ILE A 528 -12.56 -85.19 -51.41
CA ILE A 528 -13.63 -84.45 -52.10
C ILE A 528 -15.01 -84.87 -51.57
N PRO A 529 -15.35 -86.19 -51.48
CA PRO A 529 -16.64 -86.60 -50.94
C PRO A 529 -16.88 -86.10 -49.52
N LYS A 530 -15.86 -86.05 -48.66
CA LYS A 530 -16.00 -85.57 -47.28
C LYS A 530 -16.31 -84.08 -47.22
N LEU A 531 -15.53 -83.25 -47.92
CA LEU A 531 -15.68 -81.79 -47.82
C LEU A 531 -16.90 -81.26 -48.61
N GLU A 532 -17.16 -81.77 -49.81
CA GLU A 532 -18.27 -81.28 -50.65
C GLU A 532 -19.60 -81.96 -50.33
N ASN A 533 -19.65 -83.29 -50.22
CA ASN A 533 -20.93 -83.98 -50.06
C ASN A 533 -21.44 -83.94 -48.62
N GLU A 534 -20.56 -84.18 -47.65
CA GLU A 534 -20.95 -84.17 -46.22
C GLU A 534 -20.93 -82.76 -45.62
N TRP A 535 -19.85 -81.99 -45.82
CA TRP A 535 -19.72 -80.67 -45.19
C TRP A 535 -20.27 -79.50 -46.02
N LYS A 536 -20.69 -79.76 -47.26
CA LYS A 536 -21.27 -78.75 -48.17
C LYS A 536 -20.34 -77.55 -48.45
N LEU A 537 -19.03 -77.76 -48.38
CA LEU A 537 -18.04 -76.75 -48.74
C LEU A 537 -17.78 -76.74 -50.24
N LYS A 538 -17.52 -75.57 -50.82
CA LYS A 538 -17.08 -75.45 -52.19
C LYS A 538 -15.55 -75.41 -52.25
N ILE A 539 -14.94 -76.53 -52.64
CA ILE A 539 -13.48 -76.64 -52.72
C ILE A 539 -12.99 -76.35 -54.14
N CYS A 540 -11.79 -75.79 -54.26
CA CYS A 540 -11.07 -75.63 -55.52
C CYS A 540 -9.99 -76.70 -55.63
N VAL A 541 -10.06 -77.53 -56.68
CA VAL A 541 -9.13 -78.63 -56.97
C VAL A 541 -8.60 -78.45 -58.39
N LYS A 542 -7.29 -78.22 -58.53
CA LYS A 542 -6.65 -77.87 -59.81
C LYS A 542 -6.88 -78.88 -60.94
N ASP A 543 -6.92 -80.18 -60.65
CA ASP A 543 -7.19 -81.23 -61.67
C ASP A 543 -8.67 -81.33 -62.12
N ARG A 544 -9.58 -80.55 -61.51
CA ARG A 544 -11.02 -80.56 -61.81
C ARG A 544 -11.52 -79.20 -62.28
N ASP A 545 -11.12 -78.13 -61.60
CA ASP A 545 -11.76 -76.83 -61.70
C ASP A 545 -11.04 -75.88 -62.68
N PHE A 546 -9.86 -76.25 -63.19
CA PHE A 546 -9.12 -75.45 -64.17
C PHE A 546 -9.44 -75.92 -65.60
N TYR A 547 -10.03 -75.06 -66.41
CA TYR A 547 -10.39 -75.35 -67.80
C TYR A 547 -9.23 -74.99 -68.76
N GLY A 548 -9.12 -75.71 -69.87
CA GLY A 548 -8.11 -75.40 -70.90
C GLY A 548 -8.41 -74.08 -71.61
N GLY A 549 -7.49 -73.11 -71.54
CA GLY A 549 -7.59 -71.82 -72.24
C GLY A 549 -6.97 -70.62 -71.50
N GLU A 550 -6.80 -70.71 -70.17
CA GLU A 550 -6.15 -69.70 -69.33
C GLU A 550 -4.73 -70.10 -68.93
N SER A 551 -3.90 -69.13 -68.55
CA SER A 551 -2.58 -69.40 -67.97
C SER A 551 -2.75 -70.13 -66.65
N PHE A 552 -2.18 -71.32 -66.53
CA PHE A 552 -2.31 -72.19 -65.35
C PHE A 552 -1.96 -71.45 -64.05
N TYR A 553 -0.86 -70.68 -64.06
CA TYR A 553 -0.40 -69.91 -62.89
C TYR A 553 -1.31 -68.74 -62.53
N ASP A 554 -1.99 -68.13 -63.52
CA ASP A 554 -2.94 -67.04 -63.25
C ASP A 554 -4.23 -67.58 -62.63
N ALA A 555 -4.74 -68.70 -63.15
CA ALA A 555 -5.90 -69.41 -62.59
C ALA A 555 -5.62 -69.90 -61.15
N GLU A 556 -4.41 -70.40 -60.90
CA GLU A 556 -3.95 -70.80 -59.56
C GLU A 556 -3.87 -69.59 -58.61
N ALA A 557 -3.26 -68.49 -59.05
CA ALA A 557 -3.12 -67.27 -58.26
C ALA A 557 -4.46 -66.61 -57.92
N GLU A 558 -5.42 -66.63 -58.85
CA GLU A 558 -6.78 -66.11 -58.66
C GLU A 558 -7.61 -67.03 -57.76
N SER A 559 -7.49 -68.35 -57.94
CA SER A 559 -8.21 -69.33 -57.10
C SER A 559 -7.75 -69.26 -55.65
N ILE A 560 -6.45 -69.08 -55.39
CA ILE A 560 -5.91 -68.87 -54.04
C ILE A 560 -6.43 -67.55 -53.45
N GLU A 561 -6.42 -66.46 -54.21
CA GLU A 561 -6.89 -65.14 -53.75
C GLU A 561 -8.40 -65.13 -53.42
N ASN A 562 -9.18 -65.93 -54.15
CA ASN A 562 -10.62 -66.08 -53.99
C ASN A 562 -11.04 -67.24 -53.07
N SER A 563 -10.10 -67.85 -52.34
CA SER A 563 -10.36 -68.91 -51.38
C SER A 563 -10.24 -68.43 -49.94
N ARG A 564 -11.19 -68.83 -49.09
CA ARG A 564 -11.22 -68.43 -47.68
C ARG A 564 -10.15 -69.13 -46.84
N HIS A 565 -9.93 -70.42 -47.09
CA HIS A 565 -8.90 -71.23 -46.45
C HIS A 565 -8.03 -71.93 -47.51
N VAL A 566 -6.80 -72.26 -47.14
CA VAL A 566 -5.90 -73.05 -48.00
C VAL A 566 -5.42 -74.28 -47.26
N ILE A 567 -5.57 -75.45 -47.87
CA ILE A 567 -5.08 -76.72 -47.35
C ILE A 567 -3.92 -77.20 -48.22
N PHE A 568 -2.78 -77.46 -47.60
CA PHE A 568 -1.63 -78.11 -48.20
C PHE A 568 -1.59 -79.58 -47.80
N LEU A 569 -1.63 -80.49 -48.78
CA LEU A 569 -1.41 -81.92 -48.59
C LEU A 569 0.07 -82.23 -48.83
N LEU A 570 0.85 -82.16 -47.75
CA LEU A 570 2.29 -82.25 -47.78
C LEU A 570 2.73 -83.72 -47.79
N THR A 571 3.27 -84.17 -48.92
CA THR A 571 3.90 -85.50 -49.12
C THR A 571 5.34 -85.36 -49.60
N PRO A 572 6.17 -86.42 -49.59
CA PRO A 572 7.55 -86.33 -50.08
C PRO A 572 7.69 -85.85 -51.53
N ILE A 573 6.65 -85.98 -52.36
CA ILE A 573 6.62 -85.51 -53.76
C ILE A 573 6.25 -84.02 -53.83
N PHE A 574 5.43 -83.52 -52.90
CA PHE A 574 5.01 -82.11 -52.85
C PHE A 574 6.20 -81.14 -52.87
N LYS A 575 7.27 -81.41 -52.11
CA LYS A 575 8.42 -80.51 -51.96
C LYS A 575 9.24 -80.30 -53.25
N VAL A 576 9.11 -81.20 -54.22
CA VAL A 576 9.87 -81.14 -55.49
C VAL A 576 9.00 -80.55 -56.62
N SER A 577 7.70 -80.33 -56.39
CA SER A 577 6.78 -79.77 -57.38
C SER A 577 6.92 -78.24 -57.46
N PRO A 578 7.33 -77.68 -58.62
CA PRO A 578 7.45 -76.23 -58.79
C PRO A 578 6.12 -75.49 -58.56
N ASP A 579 5.01 -76.08 -59.02
CA ASP A 579 3.66 -75.52 -58.86
C ASP A 579 3.31 -75.41 -57.36
N CYS A 580 3.64 -76.43 -56.58
CA CYS A 580 3.36 -76.42 -55.14
C CYS A 580 4.21 -75.43 -54.35
N LEU A 581 5.46 -75.18 -54.80
CA LEU A 581 6.29 -74.13 -54.21
C LEU A 581 5.77 -72.74 -54.56
N PHE A 582 5.29 -72.54 -55.80
CA PHE A 582 4.62 -71.31 -56.22
C PHE A 582 3.32 -71.06 -55.41
N GLU A 583 2.49 -72.08 -55.21
CA GLU A 583 1.28 -72.02 -54.38
C GLU A 583 1.62 -71.52 -52.96
N ILE A 584 2.73 -71.98 -52.36
CA ILE A 584 3.21 -71.52 -51.04
C ILE A 584 3.58 -70.04 -51.06
N ASP A 585 4.36 -69.60 -52.05
CA ASP A 585 4.78 -68.20 -52.14
C ASP A 585 3.60 -67.26 -52.39
N ARG A 586 2.61 -67.69 -53.18
CA ARG A 586 1.36 -66.97 -53.38
C ARG A 586 0.54 -66.88 -52.09
N VAL A 587 0.40 -67.98 -51.35
CA VAL A 587 -0.29 -67.98 -50.05
C VAL A 587 0.39 -67.05 -49.05
N LYS A 588 1.73 -67.03 -49.00
CA LYS A 588 2.49 -66.10 -48.16
C LYS A 588 2.20 -64.63 -48.51
N HIS A 589 2.09 -64.30 -49.79
CA HIS A 589 1.66 -62.96 -50.23
C HIS A 589 0.23 -62.66 -49.74
N GLU A 590 -0.70 -63.59 -49.91
CA GLU A 590 -2.10 -63.40 -49.51
C GLU A 590 -2.29 -63.29 -47.98
N ILE A 591 -1.49 -64.00 -47.17
CA ILE A 591 -1.45 -63.80 -45.70
C ILE A 591 -0.98 -62.39 -45.36
N SER A 592 0.06 -61.88 -46.04
CA SER A 592 0.53 -60.50 -45.82
C SER A 592 -0.53 -59.46 -46.21
N MET A 593 -1.39 -59.78 -47.18
CA MET A 593 -2.55 -58.97 -47.56
C MET A 593 -3.80 -59.25 -46.70
N GLN A 594 -3.72 -60.22 -45.77
CA GLN A 594 -4.81 -60.70 -44.91
C GLN A 594 -6.03 -61.22 -45.67
N ASN A 595 -5.78 -61.85 -46.82
CA ASN A 595 -6.79 -62.38 -47.74
C ASN A 595 -7.19 -63.85 -47.47
N ILE A 596 -6.44 -64.56 -46.62
CA ILE A 596 -6.68 -65.96 -46.24
C ILE A 596 -6.91 -66.02 -44.72
N GLU A 597 -7.95 -66.73 -44.29
CA GLU A 597 -8.28 -66.86 -42.86
C GLU A 597 -7.45 -67.93 -42.16
N ASN A 598 -7.31 -69.11 -42.77
CA ASN A 598 -6.55 -70.22 -42.19
C ASN A 598 -5.72 -70.93 -43.26
N VAL A 599 -4.48 -71.27 -42.92
CA VAL A 599 -3.62 -72.16 -43.70
C VAL A 599 -3.45 -73.45 -42.91
N ILE A 600 -3.83 -74.58 -43.52
CA ILE A 600 -3.82 -75.89 -42.88
C ILE A 600 -2.88 -76.79 -43.66
N VAL A 601 -1.97 -77.48 -42.99
CA VAL A 601 -1.06 -78.45 -43.60
C VAL A 601 -1.42 -79.83 -43.08
N ILE A 602 -1.80 -80.74 -43.98
CA ILE A 602 -1.96 -82.17 -43.68
C ILE A 602 -0.69 -82.88 -44.16
N SER A 603 0.10 -83.41 -43.23
CA SER A 603 1.44 -83.97 -43.51
C SER A 603 1.45 -85.50 -43.45
N LYS A 604 2.03 -86.14 -44.47
CA LYS A 604 2.18 -87.59 -44.58
C LYS A 604 3.65 -87.96 -44.82
N ASP A 605 4.22 -88.82 -43.97
CA ASP A 605 5.59 -89.35 -44.11
C ASP A 605 6.68 -88.27 -44.25
N ILE A 606 6.54 -87.15 -43.52
CA ILE A 606 7.42 -85.97 -43.61
C ILE A 606 8.02 -85.64 -42.24
N THR A 607 9.30 -85.29 -42.20
CA THR A 607 9.97 -84.75 -41.00
C THR A 607 10.06 -83.23 -41.04
N LEU A 608 10.36 -82.57 -39.91
CA LEU A 608 10.55 -81.10 -39.84
C LEU A 608 11.58 -80.56 -40.84
N LYS A 609 12.55 -81.38 -41.26
CA LYS A 609 13.58 -81.01 -42.25
C LYS A 609 13.05 -81.03 -43.70
N ASP A 610 11.92 -81.68 -43.93
CA ASP A 610 11.31 -81.86 -45.25
C ASP A 610 10.28 -80.76 -45.58
N ILE A 611 10.04 -79.82 -44.67
CA ILE A 611 9.07 -78.72 -44.84
C ILE A 611 9.69 -77.63 -45.75
N PRO A 612 9.00 -77.22 -46.84
CA PRO A 612 9.47 -76.13 -47.70
C PRO A 612 9.77 -74.84 -46.94
N GLU A 613 10.87 -74.16 -47.29
CA GLU A 613 11.32 -72.92 -46.65
C GLU A 613 10.20 -71.87 -46.62
N GLY A 614 9.43 -71.72 -47.71
CA GLY A 614 8.29 -70.80 -47.77
C GLY A 614 7.26 -70.98 -46.64
N LEU A 615 6.97 -72.21 -46.21
CA LEU A 615 6.07 -72.49 -45.07
C LEU A 615 6.72 -72.15 -43.72
N THR A 616 8.04 -72.28 -43.58
CA THR A 616 8.74 -71.89 -42.34
C THR A 616 8.65 -70.38 -42.08
N HIS A 617 8.58 -69.56 -43.13
CA HIS A 617 8.43 -68.11 -43.00
C HIS A 617 7.03 -67.70 -42.49
N ILE A 618 6.03 -68.56 -42.68
CA ILE A 618 4.64 -68.31 -42.24
C ILE A 618 4.21 -69.27 -41.13
N TRP A 619 5.16 -69.92 -40.44
CA TRP A 619 4.90 -70.99 -39.47
C TRP A 619 3.86 -70.61 -38.40
N ASN A 620 3.87 -69.37 -37.94
CA ASN A 620 2.93 -68.86 -36.94
C ASN A 620 1.47 -68.80 -37.42
N TYR A 621 1.22 -68.89 -38.72
CA TYR A 621 -0.10 -68.83 -39.37
C TYR A 621 -0.56 -70.18 -39.92
N VAL A 622 0.25 -71.23 -39.73
CA VAL A 622 0.02 -72.56 -40.31
C VAL A 622 -0.41 -73.54 -39.21
N LEU A 623 -1.46 -74.31 -39.51
CA LEU A 623 -2.00 -75.33 -38.63
C LEU A 623 -1.64 -76.71 -39.16
N PHE A 624 -0.84 -77.47 -38.41
CA PHE A 624 -0.41 -78.81 -38.82
C PHE A 624 -1.38 -79.89 -38.32
N ILE A 625 -1.79 -80.77 -39.24
CA ILE A 625 -2.58 -81.97 -38.99
C ILE A 625 -1.78 -83.16 -39.56
N GLN A 626 -1.70 -84.25 -38.81
CA GLN A 626 -1.06 -85.48 -39.28
C GLN A 626 -2.02 -86.26 -40.19
N TRP A 627 -1.50 -86.87 -41.24
CA TRP A 627 -2.26 -87.74 -42.13
C TRP A 627 -2.70 -89.03 -41.40
N PRO A 628 -3.93 -89.51 -41.59
CA PRO A 628 -4.40 -90.73 -40.91
C PRO A 628 -3.71 -91.99 -41.47
N GLU A 629 -3.03 -92.74 -40.60
CA GLU A 629 -2.36 -94.01 -40.95
C GLU A 629 -3.30 -95.23 -40.81
N ASP A 630 -4.32 -95.16 -39.94
CA ASP A 630 -5.29 -96.22 -39.66
C ASP A 630 -6.75 -95.83 -39.96
N CYS A 631 -7.60 -96.82 -40.29
CA CYS A 631 -9.03 -96.62 -40.58
C CYS A 631 -9.81 -95.89 -39.46
N ASN A 632 -9.39 -96.02 -38.20
CA ASN A 632 -10.01 -95.35 -37.05
C ASN A 632 -9.53 -93.90 -36.86
N ASP A 633 -8.40 -93.50 -37.45
CA ASP A 633 -7.78 -92.18 -37.25
C ASP A 633 -8.28 -91.12 -38.25
N HIS A 634 -9.05 -91.57 -39.25
CA HIS A 634 -9.74 -90.69 -40.18
C HIS A 634 -10.72 -89.76 -39.46
N ASP A 635 -11.50 -90.24 -38.49
CA ASP A 635 -12.51 -89.43 -37.80
C ASP A 635 -11.89 -88.29 -36.99
N LEU A 636 -10.74 -88.51 -36.34
CA LEU A 636 -10.05 -87.48 -35.57
C LEU A 636 -9.44 -86.40 -36.48
N THR A 637 -8.85 -86.80 -37.61
CA THR A 637 -8.31 -85.88 -38.62
C THR A 637 -9.42 -84.99 -39.19
N TRP A 638 -10.57 -85.58 -39.52
CA TRP A 638 -11.73 -84.84 -40.03
C TRP A 638 -12.32 -83.88 -38.99
N GLN A 639 -12.39 -84.27 -37.71
CA GLN A 639 -12.85 -83.37 -36.65
C GLN A 639 -11.93 -82.15 -36.47
N LYS A 640 -10.60 -82.37 -36.44
CA LYS A 640 -9.62 -81.28 -36.37
C LYS A 640 -9.77 -80.35 -37.58
N LEU A 641 -9.84 -80.91 -38.78
CA LEU A 641 -9.99 -80.13 -40.01
C LEU A 641 -11.28 -79.31 -40.01
N ARG A 642 -12.42 -79.91 -39.64
CA ARG A 642 -13.71 -79.22 -39.56
C ARG A 642 -13.68 -78.05 -38.58
N LYS A 643 -13.08 -78.24 -37.40
CA LYS A 643 -12.97 -77.20 -36.37
C LYS A 643 -12.26 -75.94 -36.90
N TRP A 644 -11.19 -76.13 -37.67
CA TRP A 644 -10.43 -75.00 -38.22
C TRP A 644 -11.09 -74.32 -39.41
N ILE A 645 -11.90 -75.05 -40.18
CA ILE A 645 -12.65 -74.48 -41.32
C ILE A 645 -13.95 -73.81 -40.87
N SER A 646 -14.69 -74.36 -39.89
CA SER A 646 -15.98 -73.79 -39.45
C SER A 646 -15.83 -72.61 -38.48
N GLY A 647 -14.65 -72.44 -37.86
CA GLY A 647 -14.40 -71.35 -36.92
C GLY A 647 -15.09 -71.51 -35.56
N ASP A 648 -15.62 -72.69 -35.25
CA ASP A 648 -16.23 -73.01 -33.95
C ASP A 648 -15.15 -73.19 -32.87
N PHE A 649 -14.63 -72.07 -32.36
CA PHE A 649 -13.98 -72.06 -31.06
C PHE A 649 -15.08 -72.00 -30.00
N LEU A 650 -15.36 -73.13 -29.35
CA LEU A 650 -15.95 -73.11 -28.02
C LEU A 650 -14.92 -72.47 -27.07
N TYR A 651 -15.10 -71.17 -26.82
CA TYR A 651 -14.87 -70.54 -25.53
C TYR A 651 -16.22 -70.09 -24.98
#